data_AF-A0A842HCI1-F1
#
_entry.id   AF-A0A842HCI1-F1
#
_cell.length_a   1.000
_cell.length_b   1.000
_cell.length_c   1.000
_cell.angle_alpha   90.00
_cell.angle_beta   90.00
_cell.angle_gamma   90.00
#
_symmetry.space_group_name_H-M   'P 1'
#
loop_
_entity.id
_entity.type
_entity.pdbx_description
1 polymer ?
#
loop_
_entity_poly.entity_id
_entity_poly.type
_entity_poly.pdbx_seq_one_letter_code
_entity_poly.pdbx_strand_id
1 'polypeptide(L)'
;MKKSFLTLSFVTLSFVTLTFFYLAAESVAALEVGELRCSGLPHALIDTPAPSLSWELKSDRRGVTQEAYRVVVASSPERLAKGEGDLWDSGWVSSDQSLYVRYEGAPLAPMQRGHWKVRVKDNFGEESDWSAPESFERGLPGEADWQRAAWITWDETAPGVDRSAYARSYHPESQIVEKIAKDGGNAGPHLSYVSPLMRREFSVPEKKVSRATAYVAGLGYHEFYLNGERLGDNVLSPTATTYDREAHYVAYDLTERLRTGDNVIGLWLGSGFWGQSLVWSRGKGLAYGPPMARVLLRVEYTDGTSESVRSDRHWLAAQSPVVFDNVYWGETYDARLEKPGWSQPGYDAADWSPIVFRSEQLPERLIADDVPPIRRLATLEPVSIQPGRDGTWILDFGKNIAGWVRVRMQGEEGQRVSIRVGEMLMKEGDDIDPGSTGFHPLGFAQECVYISNGQEEVWEPRFMYHGFRYAVVDGLKGKPEPGMFEAVQVATAAEPAGTFTSSDELLNRIYATSVLTIQNSLHGLIEDCPTREKCVWLGDVHALGEAALYSLRMDELFRKFNRDVVSNLGRGVRTYHGTSASPGIPTNVATGKRYISQARPDWGAAVVLVPWYQYLYRGDISLAERHYPEMKRWVEYVEGLKQDGFVTDGFGDWCPPGSARNYDTPVEFTSSAYHFYTAEIMAWLAEELNYGEDAADFARLAETMKTALIDEYWQKDTGGYATQTANALALRMGLYPQGGREACAAALAREVNRKGYYYAGILGARSLFTELSRGESDDLAVKLLRQTTYPSYGYMLENGSTTWPESLSRDRRKPGQRLAGGSQNHPMQAGFVAWFYEAAGGLQPLPDEPGFRSFILKPYGYGSLEWVRVTHHSPYGEILSSWRVEDDVFDWDVEVPANTSAFLYVPSAGSDSVRESGHAPEADGGVQWLRREGDRDVFRVGSGRYHFTATLK
;
A
#
# COMPACT_ATOMS: atom_id res chain seq x y z
N MET A 1 22.35 52.36 -41.84
CA MET A 1 23.21 53.26 -41.03
C MET A 1 23.56 52.51 -39.76
N LYS A 2 24.79 52.13 -39.35
CA LYS A 2 26.20 52.20 -39.78
C LYS A 2 26.81 50.83 -39.38
N LYS A 3 27.30 50.01 -40.32
CA LYS A 3 28.71 49.70 -40.64
C LYS A 3 29.49 48.86 -39.60
N SER A 4 29.80 47.63 -40.01
CA SER A 4 30.86 46.72 -39.53
C SER A 4 32.26 47.34 -39.64
N PHE A 5 33.22 46.87 -38.82
CA PHE A 5 34.65 46.78 -39.16
C PHE A 5 35.39 45.74 -38.30
N LEU A 6 35.98 44.76 -39.00
CA LEU A 6 37.23 44.01 -38.73
C LEU A 6 38.32 44.85 -38.01
N THR A 7 39.28 44.23 -37.27
CA THR A 7 40.60 43.77 -37.78
C THR A 7 41.45 43.06 -36.70
N LEU A 8 42.40 42.27 -37.20
CA LEU A 8 43.28 41.21 -36.66
C LEU A 8 44.55 41.68 -35.91
N SER A 9 45.15 40.72 -35.17
CA SER A 9 46.60 40.47 -34.91
C SER A 9 47.35 41.21 -33.78
N PHE A 10 47.93 40.45 -32.83
CA PHE A 10 49.37 40.08 -32.82
C PHE A 10 49.73 39.08 -31.69
N VAL A 11 50.56 38.11 -32.04
CA VAL A 11 51.20 37.09 -31.18
C VAL A 11 52.49 37.66 -30.59
N THR A 12 52.75 37.45 -29.29
CA THR A 12 54.13 37.24 -28.81
C THR A 12 54.18 36.39 -27.54
N LEU A 13 55.07 35.41 -27.63
CA LEU A 13 55.44 34.33 -26.72
C LEU A 13 56.23 34.84 -25.50
N SER A 14 56.01 34.31 -24.30
CA SER A 14 57.07 34.09 -23.30
C SER A 14 56.63 33.09 -22.22
N PHE A 15 57.35 31.98 -22.20
CA PHE A 15 57.35 30.91 -21.22
C PHE A 15 57.68 31.42 -19.81
N VAL A 16 56.81 31.12 -18.84
CA VAL A 16 57.22 30.88 -17.45
C VAL A 16 56.55 29.58 -17.00
N THR A 17 57.37 28.55 -16.87
CA THR A 17 57.09 27.30 -16.17
C THR A 17 56.63 27.58 -14.74
N LEU A 18 55.36 27.30 -14.45
CA LEU A 18 54.91 27.00 -13.09
C LEU A 18 54.46 25.53 -13.05
N THR A 19 55.34 24.70 -12.53
CA THR A 19 55.09 23.31 -12.18
C THR A 19 54.06 23.30 -11.04
N PHE A 20 52.77 23.30 -11.35
CA PHE A 20 51.74 22.95 -10.38
C PHE A 20 51.76 21.42 -10.23
N PHE A 21 52.32 20.95 -9.12
CA PHE A 21 52.01 19.63 -8.60
C PHE A 21 50.50 19.58 -8.36
N TYR A 22 49.77 18.91 -9.25
CA TYR A 22 48.48 18.32 -8.90
C TYR A 22 48.77 17.21 -7.89
N LEU A 23 48.81 17.55 -6.60
CA LEU A 23 48.37 16.61 -5.59
C LEU A 23 46.88 16.43 -5.85
N ALA A 24 46.53 15.36 -6.56
CA ALA A 24 45.21 14.78 -6.44
C ALA A 24 45.06 14.46 -4.95
N ALA A 25 44.34 15.32 -4.22
CA ALA A 25 43.71 14.88 -3.00
C ALA A 25 42.75 13.79 -3.47
N GLU A 26 43.11 12.52 -3.27
CA GLU A 26 42.14 11.45 -3.21
C GLU A 26 41.07 11.94 -2.23
N SER A 27 39.89 12.30 -2.74
CA SER A 27 38.74 12.43 -1.86
C SER A 27 38.52 11.04 -1.32
N VAL A 28 38.90 10.82 -0.05
CA VAL A 28 38.55 9.59 0.66
C VAL A 28 37.04 9.41 0.47
N ALA A 29 36.66 8.32 -0.19
CA ALA A 29 35.26 8.05 -0.53
C ALA A 29 34.49 7.90 0.78
N ALA A 30 33.67 8.89 1.13
CA ALA A 30 33.09 8.97 2.46
C ALA A 30 32.07 7.84 2.68
N LEU A 31 32.34 6.97 3.65
CA LEU A 31 31.32 6.10 4.23
C LEU A 31 30.33 6.95 5.02
N GLU A 32 29.07 6.97 4.58
CA GLU A 32 28.00 7.73 5.20
C GLU A 32 26.87 6.79 5.65
N VAL A 33 26.27 7.10 6.81
CA VAL A 33 25.00 6.48 7.21
C VAL A 33 23.85 7.29 6.65
N GLY A 34 23.02 6.63 5.84
CA GLY A 34 21.85 7.20 5.18
C GLY A 34 20.60 7.19 6.05
N GLU A 35 19.49 6.72 5.46
CA GLU A 35 18.18 6.74 6.09
C GLU A 35 18.16 5.90 7.38
N LEU A 36 17.58 6.46 8.45
CA LEU A 36 17.40 5.81 9.74
C LEU A 36 15.93 5.47 9.96
N ARG A 37 15.65 4.24 10.43
CA ARG A 37 14.28 3.78 10.70
C ARG A 37 14.18 3.07 12.04
N CYS A 38 13.08 3.30 12.74
CA CYS A 38 12.71 2.61 13.98
C CYS A 38 11.44 1.80 13.73
N SER A 39 11.50 0.48 13.93
CA SER A 39 10.41 -0.45 13.58
C SER A 39 9.90 -0.30 12.14
N GLY A 40 10.82 0.02 11.22
CA GLY A 40 10.50 0.26 9.81
C GLY A 40 10.09 1.69 9.46
N LEU A 41 9.88 2.58 10.45
CA LEU A 41 9.35 3.92 10.26
C LEU A 41 10.36 5.05 10.56
N PRO A 42 10.33 6.17 9.82
CA PRO A 42 10.95 7.42 10.27
C PRO A 42 10.10 8.05 11.39
N HIS A 43 10.72 8.75 12.34
CA HIS A 43 10.03 9.42 13.45
C HIS A 43 8.95 8.56 14.16
N ALA A 44 9.28 7.30 14.46
CA ALA A 44 8.28 6.28 14.75
C ALA A 44 7.51 6.50 16.07
N LEU A 45 6.19 6.32 16.02
CA LEU A 45 5.35 6.10 17.21
C LEU A 45 5.19 4.59 17.41
N ILE A 46 5.75 4.06 18.49
CA ILE A 46 5.87 2.61 18.73
C ILE A 46 5.12 2.17 19.99
N ASP A 47 4.49 1.01 19.97
CA ASP A 47 3.84 0.45 21.17
C ASP A 47 4.75 -0.51 21.96
N THR A 48 5.88 -0.95 21.36
CA THR A 48 6.88 -1.81 22.01
C THR A 48 7.85 -1.02 22.89
N PRO A 49 8.24 -1.53 24.07
CA PRO A 49 9.30 -0.91 24.88
C PRO A 49 10.72 -1.13 24.32
N ALA A 50 10.88 -2.05 23.36
CA ALA A 50 12.14 -2.39 22.73
C ALA A 50 11.94 -2.46 21.20
N PRO A 51 12.06 -1.33 20.48
CA PRO A 51 11.94 -1.32 19.03
C PRO A 51 13.14 -1.96 18.33
N SER A 52 13.05 -2.08 17.02
CA SER A 52 14.18 -2.42 16.15
C SER A 52 14.65 -1.16 15.41
N LEU A 53 15.94 -1.07 15.10
CA LEU A 53 16.58 0.06 14.45
C LEU A 53 17.24 -0.43 13.15
N SER A 54 17.05 0.32 12.07
CA SER A 54 17.64 0.04 10.77
C SER A 54 18.34 1.28 10.23
N TRP A 55 19.40 1.07 9.45
CA TRP A 55 20.10 2.14 8.76
C TRP A 55 20.64 1.69 7.40
N GLU A 56 20.63 2.61 6.45
CA GLU A 56 21.26 2.45 5.15
C GLU A 56 22.70 2.94 5.17
N LEU A 57 23.53 2.40 4.29
CA LEU A 57 24.90 2.85 4.09
C LEU A 57 25.07 3.41 2.68
N LYS A 58 25.88 4.46 2.57
CA LYS A 58 26.24 5.09 1.29
C LYS A 58 27.76 5.15 1.18
N SER A 59 28.25 4.80 -0.01
CA SER A 59 29.67 4.96 -0.36
C SER A 59 29.83 4.94 -1.88
N ASP A 60 30.76 5.75 -2.39
CA ASP A 60 31.19 5.68 -3.79
C ASP A 60 32.22 4.56 -4.02
N ARG A 61 32.68 3.88 -2.96
CA ARG A 61 33.64 2.79 -3.03
C ARG A 61 32.94 1.45 -3.30
N ARG A 62 33.53 0.63 -4.18
CA ARG A 62 33.05 -0.73 -4.45
C ARG A 62 33.35 -1.68 -3.29
N GLY A 63 32.48 -2.66 -3.06
CA GLY A 63 32.69 -3.75 -2.13
C GLY A 63 32.68 -3.35 -0.66
N VAL A 64 32.03 -2.23 -0.32
CA VAL A 64 31.84 -1.77 1.06
C VAL A 64 30.82 -2.67 1.76
N THR A 65 31.26 -3.22 2.90
CA THR A 65 30.45 -3.97 3.86
C THR A 65 30.70 -3.45 5.26
N GLN A 66 29.66 -3.45 6.10
CA GLN A 66 29.79 -3.09 7.51
C GLN A 66 30.49 -4.21 8.29
N GLU A 67 31.44 -3.88 9.16
CA GLU A 67 32.06 -4.81 10.11
C GLU A 67 31.64 -4.55 11.56
N ALA A 68 31.33 -3.30 11.89
CA ALA A 68 30.86 -2.92 13.21
C ALA A 68 29.94 -1.70 13.18
N TYR A 69 29.09 -1.57 14.19
CA TYR A 69 28.27 -0.38 14.43
C TYR A 69 28.36 0.08 15.89
N ARG A 70 27.98 1.33 16.13
CA ARG A 70 27.67 1.86 17.47
C ARG A 70 26.44 2.72 17.42
N VAL A 71 25.43 2.35 18.20
CA VAL A 71 24.19 3.11 18.40
C VAL A 71 24.24 3.83 19.75
N VAL A 72 23.80 5.08 19.77
CA VAL A 72 23.57 5.85 21.00
C VAL A 72 22.13 6.33 21.00
N VAL A 73 21.42 6.08 22.09
CA VAL A 73 20.04 6.54 22.34
C VAL A 73 20.01 7.33 23.64
N ALA A 74 19.46 8.54 23.58
CA ALA A 74 19.34 9.44 24.71
C ALA A 74 17.91 9.94 24.90
N SER A 75 17.56 10.31 26.13
CA SER A 75 16.24 10.86 26.48
C SER A 75 16.02 12.31 26.04
N SER A 76 17.07 13.00 25.58
CA SER A 76 16.97 14.36 25.03
C SER A 76 17.98 14.60 23.91
N PRO A 77 17.71 15.55 22.99
CA PRO A 77 18.65 15.95 21.94
C PRO A 77 19.99 16.47 22.51
N GLU A 78 19.96 17.20 23.63
CA GLU A 78 21.16 17.76 24.26
C GLU A 78 22.09 16.69 24.80
N ARG A 79 21.52 15.62 25.38
CA ARG A 79 22.28 14.44 25.83
C ARG A 79 22.87 13.69 24.65
N LEU A 80 22.08 13.47 23.60
CA LEU A 80 22.56 12.81 22.38
C LEU A 80 23.72 13.57 21.73
N ALA A 81 23.63 14.91 21.69
CA ALA A 81 24.66 15.78 21.14
C ALA A 81 26.00 15.64 21.91
N LYS A 82 25.95 15.41 23.22
CA LYS A 82 27.12 15.14 24.07
C LYS A 82 27.64 13.70 23.99
N GLY A 83 26.91 12.81 23.30
CA GLY A 83 27.19 11.37 23.27
C GLY A 83 26.82 10.65 24.57
N GLU A 84 25.94 11.24 25.38
CA GLU A 84 25.43 10.64 26.62
C GLU A 84 24.21 9.74 26.28
N GLY A 85 24.46 8.46 26.03
CA GLY A 85 23.42 7.45 25.78
C GLY A 85 22.74 6.96 27.06
N ASP A 86 21.99 7.83 27.74
CA ASP A 86 21.36 7.50 29.02
C ASP A 86 20.24 6.46 28.91
N LEU A 87 19.66 6.28 27.71
CA LEU A 87 18.76 5.18 27.42
C LEU A 87 19.51 3.96 26.91
N TRP A 88 20.45 4.16 25.99
CA TRP A 88 21.30 3.09 25.45
C TRP A 88 22.60 3.63 24.84
N ASP A 89 23.69 2.91 25.02
CA ASP A 89 24.90 3.00 24.21
C ASP A 89 25.37 1.57 23.96
N SER A 90 25.34 1.13 22.71
CA SER A 90 25.71 -0.25 22.37
C SER A 90 27.21 -0.51 22.56
N GLY A 91 28.02 0.54 22.66
CA GLY A 91 29.44 0.44 22.34
C GLY A 91 29.65 -0.01 20.90
N TRP A 92 30.89 -0.38 20.55
CA TRP A 92 31.15 -0.99 19.25
C TRP A 92 30.71 -2.45 19.28
N VAL A 93 29.76 -2.80 18.42
CA VAL A 93 29.27 -4.16 18.20
C VAL A 93 29.84 -4.66 16.88
N SER A 94 30.56 -5.79 16.92
CA SER A 94 31.11 -6.44 15.72
C SER A 94 29.98 -7.20 15.02
N SER A 95 29.41 -6.60 13.98
CA SER A 95 28.30 -7.14 13.21
C SER A 95 28.11 -6.35 11.92
N ASP A 96 27.76 -7.06 10.86
CA ASP A 96 27.38 -6.54 9.55
C ASP A 96 25.87 -6.29 9.42
N GLN A 97 25.10 -6.57 10.47
CA GLN A 97 23.66 -6.31 10.50
C GLN A 97 23.41 -4.80 10.55
N SER A 98 22.60 -4.31 9.61
CA SER A 98 22.14 -2.93 9.56
C SER A 98 20.61 -2.81 9.50
N LEU A 99 19.90 -3.93 9.44
CA LEU A 99 18.43 -3.98 9.45
C LEU A 99 17.92 -4.62 10.74
N TYR A 100 16.88 -4.02 11.31
CA TYR A 100 16.13 -4.52 12.45
C TYR A 100 16.98 -4.88 13.67
N VAL A 101 18.07 -4.13 13.91
CA VAL A 101 18.91 -4.27 15.09
C VAL A 101 18.08 -3.96 16.34
N ARG A 102 17.94 -4.95 17.23
CA ARG A 102 17.10 -4.82 18.42
C ARG A 102 17.66 -3.77 19.38
N TYR A 103 16.80 -2.90 19.89
CA TYR A 103 17.13 -2.02 21.00
C TYR A 103 17.32 -2.83 22.30
N GLU A 104 18.49 -2.71 22.91
CA GLU A 104 18.86 -3.42 24.15
C GLU A 104 19.05 -2.50 25.36
N GLY A 105 18.63 -1.24 25.23
CA GLY A 105 18.72 -0.26 26.32
C GLY A 105 17.61 -0.38 27.37
N ALA A 106 17.50 0.66 28.19
CA ALA A 106 16.45 0.77 29.20
C ALA A 106 15.05 0.75 28.53
N PRO A 107 14.09 -0.08 29.00
CA PRO A 107 12.73 -0.08 28.47
C PRO A 107 12.10 1.30 28.53
N LEU A 108 11.57 1.78 27.40
CA LEU A 108 10.96 3.11 27.31
C LEU A 108 9.68 3.18 28.14
N ALA A 109 9.45 4.25 28.89
CA ALA A 109 8.16 4.54 29.50
C ALA A 109 7.14 5.05 28.47
N PRO A 110 5.82 4.94 28.71
CA PRO A 110 4.81 5.57 27.87
C PRO A 110 5.05 7.07 27.68
N MET A 111 4.84 7.59 26.47
CA MET A 111 5.14 8.96 26.03
C MET A 111 6.64 9.35 26.12
N GLN A 112 7.55 8.40 26.39
CA GLN A 112 8.98 8.68 26.41
C GLN A 112 9.53 8.67 24.99
N ARG A 113 10.23 9.75 24.63
CA ARG A 113 10.97 9.87 23.37
C ARG A 113 12.41 9.39 23.55
N GLY A 114 12.87 8.57 22.63
CA GLY A 114 14.28 8.26 22.44
C GLY A 114 14.81 9.02 21.22
N HIS A 115 15.91 9.74 21.40
CA HIS A 115 16.68 10.35 20.31
C HIS A 115 17.90 9.48 20.06
N TRP A 116 18.19 9.14 18.81
CA TRP A 116 19.25 8.21 18.51
C TRP A 116 20.07 8.60 17.29
N LYS A 117 21.30 8.07 17.25
CA LYS A 117 22.21 8.18 16.12
C LYS A 117 23.07 6.92 16.06
N VAL A 118 23.59 6.62 14.89
CA VAL A 118 24.46 5.46 14.65
C VAL A 118 25.68 5.89 13.84
N ARG A 119 26.78 5.16 14.01
CA ARG A 119 27.95 5.22 13.14
C ARG A 119 28.51 3.83 12.97
N VAL A 120 29.29 3.65 11.90
CA VAL A 120 29.73 2.32 11.48
C VAL A 120 31.23 2.28 11.18
N LYS A 121 31.77 1.06 11.09
CA LYS A 121 33.08 0.77 10.52
C LYS A 121 32.92 -0.19 9.37
N ASP A 122 33.61 0.06 8.27
CA ASP A 122 33.62 -0.82 7.12
C ASP A 122 34.84 -1.76 7.09
N ASN A 123 34.85 -2.64 6.09
CA ASN A 123 35.91 -3.59 5.77
C ASN A 123 37.21 -2.97 5.24
N PHE A 124 37.25 -1.66 5.03
CA PHE A 124 38.48 -0.93 4.68
C PHE A 124 39.10 -0.22 5.89
N GLY A 125 38.51 -0.39 7.08
CA GLY A 125 38.95 0.25 8.31
C GLY A 125 38.53 1.71 8.42
N GLU A 126 37.63 2.19 7.56
CA GLU A 126 37.06 3.53 7.66
C GLU A 126 35.92 3.55 8.69
N GLU A 127 35.94 4.58 9.54
CA GLU A 127 34.86 4.86 10.50
C GLU A 127 34.02 6.02 9.96
N SER A 128 32.70 5.83 9.86
CA SER A 128 31.81 6.90 9.41
C SER A 128 31.69 8.00 10.47
N ASP A 129 31.30 9.18 10.03
CA ASP A 129 30.70 10.16 10.93
C ASP A 129 29.42 9.61 11.57
N TRP A 130 28.97 10.25 12.65
CA TRP A 130 27.64 9.98 13.20
C TRP A 130 26.58 10.38 12.18
N SER A 131 25.57 9.53 12.04
CA SER A 131 24.34 9.84 11.31
C SER A 131 23.70 11.14 11.82
N ALA A 132 22.84 11.74 10.98
CA ALA A 132 21.87 12.69 11.47
C ALA A 132 21.05 12.04 12.61
N PRO A 133 20.77 12.77 13.71
CA PRO A 133 19.91 12.26 14.76
C PRO A 133 18.49 11.98 14.28
N GLU A 134 17.93 10.87 14.73
CA GLU A 134 16.51 10.54 14.59
C GLU A 134 15.83 10.38 15.94
N SER A 135 14.51 10.22 15.94
CA SER A 135 13.76 9.91 17.16
C SER A 135 12.64 8.90 16.96
N PHE A 136 12.25 8.29 18.07
CA PHE A 136 11.05 7.48 18.18
C PHE A 136 10.41 7.74 19.54
N GLU A 137 9.11 7.51 19.66
CA GLU A 137 8.37 7.73 20.90
C GLU A 137 7.54 6.50 21.24
N ARG A 138 7.61 6.06 22.50
CA ARG A 138 6.70 5.03 22.97
C ARG A 138 5.31 5.63 23.17
N GLY A 139 4.32 5.01 22.56
CA GLY A 139 2.92 5.41 22.62
C GLY A 139 2.22 5.10 23.95
N LEU A 140 0.92 4.81 23.87
CA LEU A 140 0.01 4.57 24.99
C LEU A 140 -0.52 3.11 24.99
N PRO A 141 0.33 2.10 25.24
CA PRO A 141 -0.04 0.69 25.10
C PRO A 141 -1.04 0.21 26.16
N GLY A 142 -1.16 0.90 27.30
CA GLY A 142 -2.05 0.53 28.41
C GLY A 142 -3.15 1.54 28.69
N GLU A 143 -4.28 1.05 29.21
CA GLU A 143 -5.43 1.89 29.61
C GLU A 143 -5.05 2.97 30.65
N ALA A 144 -4.08 2.69 31.52
CA ALA A 144 -3.58 3.66 32.50
C ALA A 144 -2.83 4.84 31.85
N ASP A 145 -2.21 4.62 30.69
CA ASP A 145 -1.38 5.61 29.99
C ASP A 145 -2.24 6.75 29.42
N TRP A 146 -3.53 6.48 29.18
CA TRP A 146 -4.52 7.47 28.78
C TRP A 146 -4.95 8.42 29.91
N GLN A 147 -4.39 8.29 31.12
CA GLN A 147 -4.59 9.21 32.25
C GLN A 147 -6.07 9.52 32.54
N ARG A 148 -6.93 8.51 32.43
CA ARG A 148 -8.39 8.61 32.61
C ARG A 148 -9.11 9.52 31.60
N ALA A 149 -8.52 9.77 30.43
CA ALA A 149 -9.26 10.29 29.29
C ALA A 149 -10.44 9.36 28.99
N ALA A 150 -11.64 9.90 28.84
CA ALA A 150 -12.85 9.13 28.65
C ALA A 150 -13.24 9.08 27.17
N TRP A 151 -13.94 8.02 26.77
CA TRP A 151 -14.62 7.99 25.48
C TRP A 151 -15.80 8.94 25.51
N ILE A 152 -15.78 9.94 24.63
CA ILE A 152 -16.81 10.96 24.47
C ILE A 152 -17.49 10.82 23.10
N THR A 153 -18.79 11.02 23.08
CA THR A 153 -19.62 11.08 21.88
C THR A 153 -20.63 12.22 22.05
N TRP A 154 -21.41 12.50 21.00
CA TRP A 154 -22.48 13.49 21.06
C TRP A 154 -23.83 12.83 21.29
N ASP A 155 -24.68 13.42 22.14
CA ASP A 155 -26.08 13.03 22.22
C ASP A 155 -26.86 13.58 21.02
N GLU A 156 -26.92 12.79 19.97
CA GLU A 156 -27.73 13.13 18.81
C GLU A 156 -29.24 13.26 19.15
N THR A 157 -29.72 12.77 20.30
CA THR A 157 -31.13 12.94 20.74
C THR A 157 -31.39 14.30 21.41
N ALA A 158 -30.37 15.14 21.58
CA ALA A 158 -30.50 16.43 22.24
C ALA A 158 -31.51 17.37 21.52
N PRO A 159 -32.23 18.24 22.25
CA PRO A 159 -33.12 19.24 21.65
C PRO A 159 -32.36 20.18 20.70
N GLY A 160 -32.92 20.47 19.52
CA GLY A 160 -32.31 21.35 18.51
C GLY A 160 -31.48 20.63 17.44
N VAL A 161 -31.28 19.32 17.56
CA VAL A 161 -30.70 18.49 16.50
C VAL A 161 -31.76 18.18 15.45
N ASP A 162 -31.61 18.71 14.23
CA ASP A 162 -32.51 18.35 13.13
C ASP A 162 -32.12 17.00 12.53
N ARG A 163 -32.67 15.93 13.12
CA ARG A 163 -32.48 14.54 12.66
C ARG A 163 -33.39 14.17 11.49
N SER A 164 -34.28 15.05 11.04
CA SER A 164 -35.53 14.61 10.42
C SER A 164 -35.99 15.33 9.18
N ALA A 165 -35.68 16.62 9.01
CA ALA A 165 -36.13 17.34 7.83
C ALA A 165 -35.15 17.20 6.65
N TYR A 166 -33.84 17.25 6.90
CA TYR A 166 -32.81 17.37 5.84
C TYR A 166 -32.17 16.06 5.34
N ALA A 167 -32.22 14.94 6.07
CA ALA A 167 -31.88 13.64 5.48
C ALA A 167 -33.07 13.14 4.62
N ARG A 168 -34.27 13.14 5.22
CA ARG A 168 -35.52 12.59 4.65
C ARG A 168 -36.08 13.26 3.42
N SER A 169 -35.80 14.53 3.20
CA SER A 169 -36.33 15.25 2.01
C SER A 169 -35.39 15.23 0.81
N TYR A 170 -34.16 14.77 0.96
CA TYR A 170 -33.07 15.00 0.01
C TYR A 170 -32.42 13.74 -0.56
N HIS A 171 -32.79 12.57 -0.03
CA HIS A 171 -32.40 11.25 -0.51
C HIS A 171 -33.69 10.42 -0.75
N PRO A 172 -33.73 9.48 -1.71
CA PRO A 172 -34.89 8.60 -1.93
C PRO A 172 -35.01 7.52 -0.82
N GLU A 173 -34.98 7.95 0.44
CA GLU A 173 -34.88 7.13 1.66
C GLU A 173 -36.07 6.20 1.87
N SER A 174 -37.26 6.61 1.44
CA SER A 174 -38.47 5.80 1.54
C SER A 174 -38.33 4.48 0.78
N GLN A 175 -37.62 4.47 -0.35
CA GLN A 175 -37.42 3.28 -1.16
C GLN A 175 -36.42 2.30 -0.53
N ILE A 176 -35.43 2.79 0.22
CA ILE A 176 -34.39 1.98 0.87
C ILE A 176 -34.91 1.34 2.14
N VAL A 177 -35.56 2.12 3.00
CA VAL A 177 -36.18 1.59 4.22
C VAL A 177 -37.25 0.57 3.84
N GLU A 178 -38.06 0.85 2.81
CA GLU A 178 -39.01 -0.14 2.27
C GLU A 178 -38.32 -1.38 1.69
N LYS A 179 -37.21 -1.24 0.96
CA LYS A 179 -36.49 -2.38 0.37
C LYS A 179 -35.82 -3.24 1.44
N ILE A 180 -35.12 -2.64 2.40
CA ILE A 180 -34.51 -3.35 3.55
C ILE A 180 -35.60 -4.09 4.33
N ALA A 181 -36.75 -3.45 4.58
CA ALA A 181 -37.88 -4.09 5.24
C ALA A 181 -38.50 -5.23 4.40
N LYS A 182 -38.66 -5.05 3.08
CA LYS A 182 -39.14 -6.09 2.15
C LYS A 182 -38.19 -7.30 2.06
N ASP A 183 -36.88 -7.06 2.17
CA ASP A 183 -35.83 -8.08 2.12
C ASP A 183 -35.57 -8.75 3.49
N GLY A 184 -36.39 -8.45 4.50
CA GLY A 184 -36.32 -9.05 5.85
C GLY A 184 -35.21 -8.50 6.75
N GLY A 185 -34.60 -7.37 6.39
CA GLY A 185 -33.61 -6.67 7.20
C GLY A 185 -34.25 -5.69 8.19
N ASN A 186 -33.51 -5.31 9.23
CA ASN A 186 -33.88 -4.25 10.15
C ASN A 186 -33.04 -3.00 9.82
N ALA A 187 -33.67 -1.95 9.28
CA ALA A 187 -32.97 -0.70 8.94
C ALA A 187 -32.51 0.10 10.18
N GLY A 188 -32.90 -0.32 11.39
CA GLY A 188 -32.71 0.49 12.60
C GLY A 188 -33.51 1.81 12.56
N PRO A 189 -33.58 2.56 13.67
CA PRO A 189 -34.26 3.85 13.69
C PRO A 189 -33.43 5.01 13.10
N HIS A 190 -32.16 4.77 12.71
CA HIS A 190 -31.21 5.80 12.30
C HIS A 190 -30.51 5.43 10.98
N LEU A 191 -30.54 6.37 10.02
CA LEU A 191 -30.08 6.23 8.64
C LEU A 191 -28.54 6.33 8.57
N SER A 192 -27.95 7.41 9.06
CA SER A 192 -26.52 7.51 9.38
C SER A 192 -26.38 8.24 10.70
N TYR A 193 -25.21 8.19 11.31
CA TYR A 193 -24.90 8.98 12.48
C TYR A 193 -24.59 10.42 12.08
N VAL A 194 -24.89 11.38 12.95
CA VAL A 194 -24.63 12.80 12.65
C VAL A 194 -23.15 13.08 12.92
N SER A 195 -22.47 13.75 11.98
CA SER A 195 -21.09 14.21 12.17
C SER A 195 -21.05 15.38 13.17
N PRO A 196 -20.43 15.21 14.36
CA PRO A 196 -20.35 16.25 15.38
C PRO A 196 -19.05 17.08 15.27
N LEU A 197 -19.17 18.36 15.61
CA LEU A 197 -18.05 19.18 16.07
C LEU A 197 -17.97 19.06 17.60
N MET A 198 -16.78 18.86 18.15
CA MET A 198 -16.54 18.85 19.60
C MET A 198 -15.40 19.78 19.97
N ARG A 199 -15.56 20.60 21.01
CA ARG A 199 -14.56 21.59 21.43
C ARG A 199 -14.26 21.53 22.93
N ARG A 200 -13.03 21.87 23.29
CA ARG A 200 -12.59 22.05 24.67
C ARG A 200 -11.65 23.25 24.78
N GLU A 201 -12.05 24.23 25.58
CA GLU A 201 -11.19 25.34 25.99
C GLU A 201 -10.29 24.94 27.15
N PHE A 202 -9.06 25.43 27.21
CA PHE A 202 -8.15 25.23 28.33
C PHE A 202 -7.12 26.37 28.35
N SER A 203 -6.48 26.60 29.50
CA SER A 203 -5.48 27.66 29.62
C SER A 203 -4.11 27.04 29.89
N VAL A 204 -3.09 27.52 29.18
CA VAL A 204 -1.69 27.17 29.42
C VAL A 204 -1.07 28.28 30.27
N PRO A 205 -0.46 27.97 31.44
CA PRO A 205 0.20 28.96 32.29
C PRO A 205 1.36 29.67 31.58
N GLU A 206 1.83 30.77 32.17
CA GLU A 206 3.02 31.50 31.72
C GLU A 206 4.30 30.70 32.09
N LYS A 207 4.49 29.57 31.42
CA LYS A 207 5.64 28.68 31.51
C LYS A 207 6.10 28.34 30.11
N LYS A 208 7.42 28.18 29.93
CA LYS A 208 7.97 27.76 28.65
C LYS A 208 7.69 26.27 28.43
N VAL A 209 6.90 25.97 27.41
CA VAL A 209 6.62 24.60 26.95
C VAL A 209 7.91 24.01 26.38
N SER A 210 8.28 22.81 26.84
CA SER A 210 9.36 22.01 26.26
C SER A 210 8.83 21.01 25.24
N ARG A 211 7.64 20.47 25.46
CA ARG A 211 6.97 19.51 24.57
C ARG A 211 5.47 19.54 24.79
N ALA A 212 4.69 19.42 23.73
CA ALA A 212 3.27 19.17 23.83
C ALA A 212 2.82 18.16 22.76
N THR A 213 2.22 17.04 23.17
CA THR A 213 1.74 16.01 22.25
C THR A 213 0.29 15.66 22.57
N ALA A 214 -0.57 15.68 21.55
CA ALA A 214 -1.94 15.17 21.65
C ALA A 214 -2.07 13.79 21.01
N TYR A 215 -2.57 12.82 21.77
CA TYR A 215 -2.94 11.49 21.30
C TYR A 215 -4.46 11.43 21.12
N VAL A 216 -4.90 11.14 19.91
CA VAL A 216 -6.31 11.21 19.51
C VAL A 216 -6.73 9.89 18.88
N ALA A 217 -7.66 9.19 19.53
CA ALA A 217 -8.33 8.02 18.98
C ALA A 217 -9.74 8.41 18.54
N GLY A 218 -9.98 8.50 17.22
CA GLY A 218 -11.31 8.70 16.64
C GLY A 218 -11.90 7.36 16.17
N LEU A 219 -13.08 6.99 16.65
CA LEU A 219 -13.82 5.84 16.14
C LEU A 219 -14.73 6.29 15.01
N GLY A 220 -14.36 5.87 13.80
CA GLY A 220 -14.80 6.47 12.54
C GLY A 220 -13.63 7.21 11.92
N TYR A 221 -13.83 8.48 11.58
CA TYR A 221 -12.75 9.38 11.21
C TYR A 221 -12.77 10.63 12.08
N HIS A 222 -11.63 11.31 12.24
CA HIS A 222 -11.50 12.59 12.89
C HIS A 222 -10.63 13.55 12.09
N GLU A 223 -10.95 14.83 12.19
CA GLU A 223 -10.01 15.92 11.97
C GLU A 223 -9.76 16.62 13.31
N PHE A 224 -8.50 16.99 13.57
CA PHE A 224 -8.08 17.59 14.83
C PHE A 224 -7.68 19.05 14.62
N TYR A 225 -8.08 19.92 15.54
CA TYR A 225 -7.87 21.36 15.44
C TYR A 225 -7.26 21.92 16.72
N LEU A 226 -6.40 22.93 16.58
CA LEU A 226 -5.91 23.76 17.67
C LEU A 226 -6.03 25.23 17.27
N ASN A 227 -6.74 26.03 18.08
CA ASN A 227 -6.84 27.48 17.92
C ASN A 227 -7.28 27.94 16.52
N GLY A 228 -8.23 27.21 15.91
CA GLY A 228 -8.75 27.48 14.56
C GLY A 228 -7.98 26.79 13.43
N GLU A 229 -6.82 26.21 13.69
CA GLU A 229 -5.99 25.55 12.68
C GLU A 229 -6.22 24.04 12.67
N ARG A 230 -6.47 23.45 11.50
CA ARG A 230 -6.48 21.99 11.31
C ARG A 230 -5.06 21.46 11.42
N LEU A 231 -4.87 20.42 12.19
CA LEU A 231 -3.57 19.80 12.42
C LEU A 231 -3.37 18.62 11.47
N GLY A 232 -2.21 18.60 10.80
CA GLY A 232 -1.86 17.57 9.83
C GLY A 232 -2.51 17.78 8.45
N ASP A 233 -1.93 17.12 7.45
CA ASP A 233 -2.42 17.07 6.07
C ASP A 233 -3.14 15.75 5.74
N ASN A 234 -3.13 14.79 6.67
CA ASN A 234 -3.84 13.54 6.61
C ASN A 234 -5.36 13.75 6.47
N VAL A 235 -6.00 12.87 5.73
CA VAL A 235 -7.46 12.75 5.58
C VAL A 235 -7.88 11.33 5.94
N LEU A 236 -9.18 11.09 6.15
CA LEU A 236 -9.70 9.74 6.45
C LEU A 236 -8.92 9.02 7.58
N SER A 237 -8.59 9.78 8.63
CA SER A 237 -7.78 9.33 9.77
C SER A 237 -8.67 9.08 10.97
N PRO A 238 -8.37 8.13 11.88
CA PRO A 238 -7.34 7.08 11.77
C PRO A 238 -7.72 5.99 10.76
N THR A 239 -6.77 5.10 10.45
CA THR A 239 -7.03 3.98 9.53
C THR A 239 -8.04 2.98 10.10
N ALA A 240 -8.82 2.36 9.21
CA ALA A 240 -9.92 1.47 9.59
C ALA A 240 -9.42 0.10 10.05
N THR A 241 -10.07 -0.49 11.05
CA THR A 241 -9.69 -1.78 11.66
C THR A 241 -10.92 -2.65 11.95
N THR A 242 -10.70 -3.78 12.62
CA THR A 242 -11.76 -4.48 13.37
C THR A 242 -11.95 -3.82 14.73
N TYR A 243 -12.77 -2.76 14.77
CA TYR A 243 -12.85 -1.84 15.90
C TYR A 243 -13.26 -2.44 17.26
N ASP A 244 -13.93 -3.59 17.30
CA ASP A 244 -14.25 -4.28 18.55
C ASP A 244 -13.08 -5.10 19.11
N ARG A 245 -11.96 -5.18 18.39
CA ARG A 245 -10.70 -5.76 18.86
C ARG A 245 -9.67 -4.67 19.11
N GLU A 246 -9.48 -3.80 18.12
CA GLU A 246 -8.49 -2.73 18.22
C GLU A 246 -8.91 -1.51 17.43
N ALA A 247 -8.49 -0.33 17.87
CA ALA A 247 -8.60 0.89 17.10
C ALA A 247 -7.29 1.67 17.14
N HIS A 248 -7.05 2.48 16.12
CA HIS A 248 -5.84 3.26 16.02
C HIS A 248 -5.99 4.64 16.70
N TYR A 249 -4.88 5.19 17.17
CA TYR A 249 -4.78 6.58 17.59
C TYR A 249 -3.60 7.27 16.91
N VAL A 250 -3.72 8.58 16.74
CA VAL A 250 -2.70 9.42 16.08
C VAL A 250 -2.11 10.39 17.10
N ALA A 251 -0.79 10.59 17.04
CA ALA A 251 -0.10 11.61 17.82
C ALA A 251 0.11 12.90 17.00
N TYR A 252 -0.14 14.05 17.61
CA TYR A 252 0.06 15.38 17.03
C TYR A 252 1.02 16.18 17.89
N ASP A 253 2.12 16.65 17.31
CA ASP A 253 3.05 17.57 17.98
C ASP A 253 2.48 19.00 17.96
N LEU A 254 2.21 19.54 19.15
CA LEU A 254 1.64 20.86 19.38
C LEU A 254 2.64 21.83 20.04
N THR A 255 3.90 21.41 20.19
CA THR A 255 4.91 22.11 21.01
C THR A 255 5.03 23.59 20.65
N GLU A 256 5.10 23.90 19.35
CA GLU A 256 5.25 25.27 18.86
C GLU A 256 3.92 26.00 18.59
N ARG A 257 2.79 25.32 18.78
CA ARG A 257 1.45 25.80 18.39
C ARG A 257 0.60 26.27 19.58
N LEU A 258 0.95 25.84 20.79
CA LEU A 258 0.28 26.30 22.01
C LEU A 258 0.61 27.77 22.30
N ARG A 259 -0.38 28.48 22.83
CA ARG A 259 -0.24 29.87 23.28
C ARG A 259 -0.30 29.94 24.80
N THR A 260 0.38 30.89 25.43
CA THR A 260 0.11 31.22 26.83
C THR A 260 -1.31 31.78 26.98
N GLY A 261 -2.01 31.39 28.05
CA GLY A 261 -3.42 31.72 28.24
C GLY A 261 -4.32 30.76 27.48
N ASP A 262 -5.42 31.28 26.92
CA ASP A 262 -6.51 30.46 26.41
C ASP A 262 -6.19 29.79 25.08
N ASN A 263 -6.50 28.50 25.02
CA ASN A 263 -6.39 27.65 23.85
C ASN A 263 -7.66 26.84 23.69
N VAL A 264 -7.93 26.39 22.47
CA VAL A 264 -9.06 25.53 22.16
C VAL A 264 -8.60 24.36 21.31
N ILE A 265 -8.92 23.15 21.75
CA ILE A 265 -8.84 21.95 20.94
C ILE A 265 -10.22 21.69 20.32
N GLY A 266 -10.24 21.36 19.03
CA GLY A 266 -11.42 20.94 18.30
C GLY A 266 -11.27 19.55 17.68
N LEU A 267 -12.38 18.81 17.62
CA LEU A 267 -12.54 17.58 16.85
C LEU A 267 -13.73 17.72 15.90
N TRP A 268 -13.55 17.30 14.65
CA TRP A 268 -14.65 17.04 13.73
C TRP A 268 -14.67 15.54 13.47
N LEU A 269 -15.73 14.84 13.89
CA LEU A 269 -15.82 13.39 13.72
C LEU A 269 -16.74 13.01 12.56
N GLY A 270 -16.43 11.92 11.86
CA GLY A 270 -17.28 11.32 10.83
C GLY A 270 -17.48 9.84 11.08
N SER A 271 -18.48 9.23 10.44
CA SER A 271 -18.83 7.82 10.69
C SER A 271 -17.73 6.87 10.28
N GLY A 272 -16.98 7.17 9.21
CA GLY A 272 -15.94 6.31 8.64
C GLY A 272 -16.41 4.85 8.49
N PHE A 273 -15.53 3.86 8.59
CA PHE A 273 -15.96 2.45 8.60
C PHE A 273 -16.66 2.00 9.90
N TRP A 274 -16.65 2.83 10.94
CA TRP A 274 -17.23 2.56 12.26
C TRP A 274 -18.76 2.65 12.27
N GLY A 275 -19.33 3.68 11.64
CA GLY A 275 -20.76 4.01 11.72
C GLY A 275 -21.63 3.53 10.54
N GLN A 276 -21.30 2.39 9.92
CA GLN A 276 -21.91 1.98 8.64
C GLN A 276 -23.24 1.21 8.79
N SER A 277 -24.34 1.93 8.99
CA SER A 277 -25.71 1.39 9.12
C SER A 277 -26.43 1.15 7.78
N LEU A 278 -26.08 1.88 6.72
CA LEU A 278 -26.74 1.85 5.40
C LEU A 278 -25.85 1.27 4.31
N VAL A 279 -25.59 -0.04 4.38
CA VAL A 279 -24.84 -0.73 3.35
C VAL A 279 -25.16 -2.22 3.36
N TRP A 280 -25.18 -2.82 2.16
CA TRP A 280 -25.60 -4.19 1.86
C TRP A 280 -27.11 -4.40 2.07
N SER A 281 -27.76 -5.10 1.14
CA SER A 281 -29.23 -5.31 1.03
C SER A 281 -29.92 -6.03 2.21
N ARG A 282 -29.27 -6.14 3.36
CA ARG A 282 -29.78 -6.83 4.57
C ARG A 282 -29.47 -6.14 5.89
N GLY A 283 -28.94 -4.91 5.90
CA GLY A 283 -28.63 -4.21 7.14
C GLY A 283 -27.79 -5.07 8.10
N LYS A 284 -26.68 -5.65 7.61
CA LYS A 284 -25.85 -6.66 8.31
C LYS A 284 -25.21 -6.16 9.64
N GLY A 285 -25.59 -4.99 10.15
CA GLY A 285 -25.05 -4.45 11.40
C GLY A 285 -23.57 -4.15 11.31
N LEU A 286 -23.09 -3.60 10.18
CA LEU A 286 -21.68 -3.21 10.03
C LEU A 286 -21.30 -2.03 10.94
N ALA A 287 -22.28 -1.24 11.38
CA ALA A 287 -22.09 -0.22 12.40
C ALA A 287 -21.64 -0.84 13.73
N TYR A 288 -20.71 -0.16 14.38
CA TYR A 288 -20.30 -0.41 15.75
C TYR A 288 -20.98 0.58 16.72
N GLY A 289 -21.16 1.83 16.30
CA GLY A 289 -21.84 2.86 17.09
C GLY A 289 -21.77 4.24 16.42
N PRO A 290 -22.22 5.31 17.12
CA PRO A 290 -22.02 6.70 16.67
C PRO A 290 -20.54 7.10 16.72
N PRO A 291 -20.08 8.11 15.96
CA PRO A 291 -18.72 8.63 16.06
C PRO A 291 -18.35 8.98 17.51
N MET A 292 -17.16 8.55 17.93
CA MET A 292 -16.66 8.79 19.29
C MET A 292 -15.18 9.14 19.25
N ALA A 293 -14.69 9.79 20.31
CA ALA A 293 -13.28 10.09 20.44
C ALA A 293 -12.76 9.90 21.87
N ARG A 294 -11.46 9.67 21.95
CA ARG A 294 -10.67 9.74 23.18
C ARG A 294 -9.45 10.62 22.92
N VAL A 295 -9.20 11.58 23.80
CA VAL A 295 -8.12 12.57 23.64
C VAL A 295 -7.31 12.68 24.91
N LEU A 296 -5.97 12.63 24.76
CA LEU A 296 -5.02 13.02 25.79
C LEU A 296 -4.00 13.98 25.18
N LEU A 297 -4.02 15.24 25.59
CA LEU A 297 -2.93 16.19 25.38
C LEU A 297 -2.05 16.23 26.63
N ARG A 298 -0.76 15.96 26.45
CA ARG A 298 0.28 16.13 27.46
C ARG A 298 1.11 17.37 27.15
N VAL A 299 1.24 18.28 28.11
CA VAL A 299 2.08 19.48 28.02
C VAL A 299 3.18 19.39 29.08
N GLU A 300 4.42 19.51 28.66
CA GLU A 300 5.61 19.47 29.49
C GLU A 300 6.32 20.82 29.42
N TYR A 301 6.84 21.28 30.56
CA TYR A 301 7.51 22.57 30.68
C TYR A 301 8.99 22.40 30.98
N THR A 302 9.79 23.42 30.65
CA THR A 302 11.23 23.43 30.91
C THR A 302 11.61 23.42 32.39
N ASP A 303 10.66 23.68 33.29
CA ASP A 303 10.85 23.57 34.75
C ASP A 303 10.68 22.14 35.30
N GLY A 304 10.39 21.17 34.41
CA GLY A 304 10.17 19.76 34.75
C GLY A 304 8.73 19.43 35.18
N THR A 305 7.83 20.42 35.26
CA THR A 305 6.40 20.18 35.52
C THR A 305 5.65 19.82 34.23
N SER A 306 4.44 19.26 34.38
CA SER A 306 3.59 18.88 33.25
C SER A 306 2.11 18.94 33.61
N GLU A 307 1.28 19.14 32.60
CA GLU A 307 -0.18 19.17 32.70
C GLU A 307 -0.81 18.32 31.58
N SER A 308 -2.04 17.88 31.81
CA SER A 308 -2.77 17.07 30.82
C SER A 308 -4.17 17.62 30.61
N VAL A 309 -4.56 17.77 29.33
CA VAL A 309 -5.94 18.03 28.90
C VAL A 309 -6.50 16.74 28.32
N ARG A 310 -7.69 16.36 28.75
CA ARG A 310 -8.27 15.05 28.42
C ARG A 310 -9.70 15.19 27.91
N SER A 311 -10.18 14.19 27.17
CA SER A 311 -11.59 14.02 26.90
C SER A 311 -12.34 13.74 28.21
N ASP A 312 -13.15 14.70 28.63
CA ASP A 312 -13.88 14.70 29.90
C ASP A 312 -15.19 15.51 29.80
N ARG A 313 -15.83 15.81 30.94
CA ARG A 313 -17.14 16.48 30.99
C ARG A 313 -17.12 17.94 30.55
N HIS A 314 -15.95 18.53 30.35
CA HIS A 314 -15.82 19.95 29.99
C HIS A 314 -15.78 20.16 28.47
N TRP A 315 -15.95 19.09 27.70
CA TRP A 315 -16.14 19.16 26.26
C TRP A 315 -17.58 19.51 25.94
N LEU A 316 -17.74 20.30 24.89
CA LEU A 316 -19.03 20.65 24.29
C LEU A 316 -19.10 20.10 22.87
N ALA A 317 -20.29 19.82 22.38
CA ALA A 317 -20.53 19.31 21.03
C ALA A 317 -21.75 19.96 20.36
N ALA A 318 -21.69 20.05 19.04
CA ALA A 318 -22.77 20.53 18.19
C ALA A 318 -22.76 19.80 16.84
N GLN A 319 -23.87 19.89 16.10
CA GLN A 319 -23.96 19.43 14.72
C GLN A 319 -22.95 20.17 13.84
N SER A 320 -22.29 19.44 12.95
CA SER A 320 -21.45 20.01 11.90
C SER A 320 -22.22 20.28 10.60
N PRO A 321 -21.63 21.02 9.65
CA PRO A 321 -22.15 21.15 8.29
C PRO A 321 -22.28 19.84 7.51
N VAL A 322 -21.57 18.78 7.92
CA VAL A 322 -21.74 17.43 7.36
C VAL A 322 -22.99 16.82 7.99
N VAL A 323 -24.10 16.86 7.26
CA VAL A 323 -25.40 16.37 7.76
C VAL A 323 -25.64 14.90 7.45
N PHE A 324 -24.84 14.34 6.54
CA PHE A 324 -24.79 12.92 6.23
C PHE A 324 -23.37 12.58 5.76
N ASP A 325 -22.80 11.51 6.30
CA ASP A 325 -21.61 10.87 5.74
C ASP A 325 -21.79 9.35 5.73
N ASN A 326 -21.22 8.71 4.72
CA ASN A 326 -21.14 7.26 4.59
C ASN A 326 -20.03 6.90 3.58
N VAL A 327 -19.07 6.08 4.00
CA VAL A 327 -17.89 5.77 3.18
C VAL A 327 -18.25 5.08 1.86
N TYR A 328 -19.37 4.36 1.79
CA TYR A 328 -19.83 3.71 0.57
C TYR A 328 -20.67 4.65 -0.27
N TRP A 329 -21.58 5.42 0.34
CA TRP A 329 -22.56 6.21 -0.39
C TRP A 329 -22.02 7.57 -0.83
N GLY A 330 -21.55 8.39 0.11
CA GLY A 330 -21.61 9.83 -0.11
C GLY A 330 -21.39 10.71 1.11
N GLU A 331 -21.36 12.01 0.87
CA GLU A 331 -21.44 13.06 1.89
C GLU A 331 -22.47 14.12 1.46
N THR A 332 -23.24 14.64 2.41
CA THR A 332 -24.08 15.82 2.22
C THR A 332 -23.57 16.93 3.14
N TYR A 333 -23.21 18.06 2.53
CA TYR A 333 -22.68 19.24 3.21
C TYR A 333 -23.63 20.43 3.03
N ASP A 334 -24.05 21.03 4.14
CA ASP A 334 -24.84 22.25 4.14
C ASP A 334 -24.03 23.43 4.69
N ALA A 335 -23.51 24.26 3.78
CA ALA A 335 -22.64 25.38 4.15
C ALA A 335 -23.36 26.45 4.98
N ARG A 336 -24.69 26.45 5.01
CA ARG A 336 -25.48 27.37 5.86
C ARG A 336 -25.37 27.01 7.34
N LEU A 337 -24.92 25.80 7.66
CA LEU A 337 -24.71 25.30 9.02
C LEU A 337 -23.28 25.51 9.52
N GLU A 338 -22.41 26.14 8.74
CA GLU A 338 -21.05 26.45 9.17
C GLU A 338 -21.03 27.27 10.45
N LYS A 339 -20.04 26.97 11.30
CA LYS A 339 -19.79 27.67 12.57
C LYS A 339 -18.41 28.31 12.52
N PRO A 340 -18.21 29.44 11.80
CA PRO A 340 -16.91 30.08 11.68
C PRO A 340 -16.27 30.35 13.04
N GLY A 341 -15.01 29.96 13.20
CA GLY A 341 -14.27 30.16 14.45
C GLY A 341 -14.59 29.20 15.59
N TRP A 342 -15.40 28.15 15.39
CA TRP A 342 -15.82 27.22 16.46
C TRP A 342 -14.66 26.62 17.28
N SER A 343 -13.50 26.41 16.67
CA SER A 343 -12.29 25.86 17.30
C SER A 343 -11.28 26.95 17.72
N GLN A 344 -11.69 28.22 17.77
CA GLN A 344 -10.89 29.34 18.28
C GLN A 344 -11.27 29.71 19.73
N PRO A 345 -10.33 30.27 20.51
CA PRO A 345 -10.65 30.93 21.78
C PRO A 345 -11.66 32.07 21.58
N GLY A 346 -12.57 32.25 22.53
CA GLY A 346 -13.56 33.33 22.51
C GLY A 346 -14.81 33.08 21.67
N TYR A 347 -14.96 31.90 21.07
CA TYR A 347 -16.20 31.50 20.39
C TYR A 347 -17.34 31.30 21.40
N ASP A 348 -18.51 31.91 21.13
CA ASP A 348 -19.72 31.73 21.95
C ASP A 348 -20.36 30.37 21.66
N ALA A 349 -20.14 29.40 22.55
CA ALA A 349 -20.69 28.05 22.48
C ALA A 349 -21.89 27.85 23.43
N ALA A 350 -22.63 28.91 23.76
CA ALA A 350 -23.79 28.81 24.66
C ALA A 350 -24.91 27.90 24.12
N ASP A 351 -24.99 27.72 22.79
CA ASP A 351 -25.94 26.84 22.10
C ASP A 351 -25.43 25.39 21.95
N TRP A 352 -24.20 25.09 22.40
CA TRP A 352 -23.62 23.74 22.29
C TRP A 352 -24.06 22.85 23.45
N SER A 353 -24.23 21.56 23.16
CA SER A 353 -24.64 20.57 24.16
C SER A 353 -23.43 19.99 24.89
N PRO A 354 -23.56 19.58 26.17
CA PRO A 354 -22.56 18.75 26.82
C PRO A 354 -22.32 17.43 26.06
N ILE A 355 -21.11 16.87 26.16
CA ILE A 355 -20.82 15.54 25.63
C ILE A 355 -21.53 14.41 26.41
N VAL A 356 -21.58 13.23 25.81
CA VAL A 356 -21.99 11.98 26.46
C VAL A 356 -20.80 11.04 26.59
N PHE A 357 -20.69 10.40 27.74
CA PHE A 357 -19.72 9.31 27.94
C PHE A 357 -20.29 7.99 27.46
N ARG A 358 -19.47 7.17 26.80
CA ARG A 358 -19.80 5.77 26.51
C ARG A 358 -18.78 4.81 27.11
N SER A 359 -19.29 3.68 27.59
CA SER A 359 -18.51 2.58 28.16
C SER A 359 -18.80 1.23 27.49
N GLU A 360 -19.67 1.21 26.50
CA GLU A 360 -20.07 0.00 25.77
C GLU A 360 -19.46 -0.02 24.37
N GLN A 361 -19.28 -1.22 23.83
CA GLN A 361 -18.79 -1.45 22.46
C GLN A 361 -17.44 -0.78 22.17
N LEU A 362 -16.56 -0.71 23.17
CA LEU A 362 -15.23 -0.12 23.03
C LEU A 362 -14.23 -1.14 22.44
N PRO A 363 -13.20 -0.67 21.72
CA PRO A 363 -12.07 -1.51 21.33
C PRO A 363 -11.40 -2.16 22.54
N GLU A 364 -10.95 -3.41 22.42
CA GLU A 364 -10.19 -4.09 23.49
C GLU A 364 -8.82 -3.44 23.74
N ARG A 365 -8.22 -2.86 22.69
CA ARG A 365 -6.97 -2.11 22.76
C ARG A 365 -6.92 -0.90 21.83
N LEU A 366 -6.05 0.04 22.15
CA LEU A 366 -5.66 1.14 21.26
C LEU A 366 -4.20 0.96 20.86
N ILE A 367 -3.90 1.12 19.58
CA ILE A 367 -2.56 1.01 19.04
C ILE A 367 -2.21 2.26 18.22
N ALA A 368 -0.94 2.58 18.11
CA ALA A 368 -0.48 3.69 17.28
C ALA A 368 -0.88 3.45 15.82
N ASP A 369 -1.35 4.49 15.12
CA ASP A 369 -1.52 4.43 13.67
C ASP A 369 -0.14 4.53 13.01
N ASP A 370 0.42 3.35 12.70
CA ASP A 370 1.76 3.17 12.15
C ASP A 370 1.76 3.10 10.60
N VAL A 371 0.59 3.20 9.97
CA VAL A 371 0.45 3.18 8.50
C VAL A 371 0.71 4.59 7.94
N PRO A 372 1.38 4.72 6.77
CA PRO A 372 1.49 6.01 6.10
C PRO A 372 0.12 6.69 5.95
N PRO A 373 0.02 8.01 6.22
CA PRO A 373 -1.26 8.68 6.25
C PRO A 373 -1.91 8.68 4.86
N ILE A 374 -3.24 8.66 4.85
CA ILE A 374 -4.02 8.90 3.63
C ILE A 374 -3.95 10.41 3.34
N ARG A 375 -3.63 10.78 2.11
CA ARG A 375 -3.44 12.17 1.67
C ARG A 375 -4.11 12.45 0.33
N ARG A 376 -4.26 13.73 0.00
CA ARG A 376 -4.54 14.16 -1.38
C ARG A 376 -3.25 14.00 -2.19
N LEU A 377 -3.20 13.05 -3.13
CA LEU A 377 -1.99 12.72 -3.90
C LEU A 377 -1.88 13.48 -5.22
N ALA A 378 -3.01 13.71 -5.88
CA ALA A 378 -3.07 14.39 -7.17
C ALA A 378 -4.41 15.10 -7.35
N THR A 379 -4.47 16.03 -8.30
CA THR A 379 -5.69 16.72 -8.69
C THR A 379 -5.79 16.72 -10.22
N LEU A 380 -6.99 16.47 -10.75
CA LEU A 380 -7.27 16.38 -12.18
C LEU A 380 -8.41 17.32 -12.54
N GLU A 381 -8.18 18.19 -13.51
CA GLU A 381 -9.26 18.94 -14.15
C GLU A 381 -10.03 18.05 -15.15
N PRO A 382 -11.33 18.31 -15.38
CA PRO A 382 -12.07 17.64 -16.43
C PRO A 382 -11.41 17.86 -17.81
N VAL A 383 -11.09 16.78 -18.52
CA VAL A 383 -10.64 16.84 -19.92
C VAL A 383 -11.80 17.08 -20.89
N SER A 384 -13.04 16.83 -20.44
CA SER A 384 -14.26 17.11 -21.20
C SER A 384 -15.42 17.47 -20.26
N ILE A 385 -16.27 18.39 -20.73
CA ILE A 385 -17.53 18.81 -20.08
C ILE A 385 -18.63 18.83 -21.14
N GLN A 386 -19.62 17.95 -21.00
CA GLN A 386 -20.72 17.79 -21.96
C GLN A 386 -22.09 17.75 -21.29
N PRO A 387 -23.18 18.12 -21.99
CA PRO A 387 -24.53 17.95 -21.47
C PRO A 387 -24.85 16.47 -21.21
N GLY A 388 -25.48 16.18 -20.06
CA GLY A 388 -26.09 14.88 -19.74
C GLY A 388 -27.61 14.91 -19.92
N ARG A 389 -28.30 13.90 -19.38
CA ARG A 389 -29.78 13.86 -19.33
C ARG A 389 -30.36 14.91 -18.39
N ASP A 390 -31.61 15.30 -18.64
CA ASP A 390 -32.44 16.10 -17.74
C ASP A 390 -31.79 17.41 -17.23
N GLY A 391 -30.91 18.02 -18.04
CA GLY A 391 -30.24 19.28 -17.71
C GLY A 391 -28.95 19.14 -16.89
N THR A 392 -28.48 17.92 -16.64
CA THR A 392 -27.22 17.63 -15.96
C THR A 392 -25.99 17.87 -16.84
N TRP A 393 -24.80 17.85 -16.23
CA TRP A 393 -23.50 17.94 -16.90
C TRP A 393 -22.63 16.74 -16.59
N ILE A 394 -21.98 16.17 -17.60
CA ILE A 394 -21.01 15.08 -17.45
C ILE A 394 -19.61 15.66 -17.54
N LEU A 395 -18.81 15.36 -16.52
CA LEU A 395 -17.39 15.64 -16.44
C LEU A 395 -16.62 14.34 -16.68
N ASP A 396 -15.68 14.34 -17.63
CA ASP A 396 -14.68 13.26 -17.77
C ASP A 396 -13.34 13.79 -17.26
N PHE A 397 -12.80 13.20 -16.20
CA PHE A 397 -11.48 13.57 -15.65
C PHE A 397 -10.30 12.90 -16.38
N GLY A 398 -10.58 12.09 -17.40
CA GLY A 398 -9.59 11.44 -18.26
C GLY A 398 -8.89 10.24 -17.62
N LYS A 399 -8.95 10.10 -16.29
CA LYS A 399 -8.39 8.96 -15.53
C LYS A 399 -9.35 8.53 -14.44
N ASN A 400 -9.45 7.22 -14.24
CA ASN A 400 -10.10 6.60 -13.10
C ASN A 400 -9.20 6.71 -11.87
N ILE A 401 -9.67 7.39 -10.82
CA ILE A 401 -8.96 7.60 -9.56
C ILE A 401 -9.84 7.18 -8.38
N ALA A 402 -9.22 6.95 -7.23
CA ALA A 402 -9.93 6.91 -5.96
C ALA A 402 -9.82 8.24 -5.23
N GLY A 403 -10.94 8.76 -4.71
CA GLY A 403 -10.98 10.01 -3.95
C GLY A 403 -12.33 10.70 -4.07
N TRP A 404 -12.35 11.99 -4.38
CA TRP A 404 -13.59 12.77 -4.46
C TRP A 404 -13.53 13.92 -5.46
N VAL A 405 -14.68 14.54 -5.73
CA VAL A 405 -14.77 15.78 -6.50
C VAL A 405 -14.76 16.97 -5.55
N ARG A 406 -13.83 17.90 -5.77
CA ARG A 406 -13.80 19.23 -5.13
C ARG A 406 -14.62 20.20 -5.97
N VAL A 407 -15.33 21.09 -5.31
CA VAL A 407 -16.18 22.13 -5.92
C VAL A 407 -15.67 23.50 -5.51
N ARG A 408 -15.54 24.39 -6.48
CA ARG A 408 -15.34 25.82 -6.25
C ARG A 408 -16.47 26.59 -6.89
N MET A 409 -17.32 27.24 -6.10
CA MET A 409 -18.43 28.02 -6.66
C MET A 409 -18.97 29.08 -5.71
N GLN A 410 -19.65 30.08 -6.27
CA GLN A 410 -20.58 30.95 -5.56
C GLN A 410 -21.99 30.64 -6.04
N GLY A 411 -22.73 29.85 -5.25
CA GLY A 411 -24.13 29.51 -5.54
C GLY A 411 -25.10 30.57 -5.01
N GLU A 412 -26.39 30.40 -5.29
CA GLU A 412 -27.44 31.04 -4.50
C GLU A 412 -27.54 30.35 -3.13
N GLU A 413 -27.87 31.09 -2.08
CA GLU A 413 -28.10 30.49 -0.77
C GLU A 413 -29.19 29.41 -0.84
N GLY A 414 -28.88 28.20 -0.37
CA GLY A 414 -29.74 27.03 -0.46
C GLY A 414 -29.69 26.30 -1.81
N GLN A 415 -28.91 26.78 -2.79
CA GLN A 415 -28.70 26.06 -4.05
C GLN A 415 -28.01 24.73 -3.76
N ARG A 416 -28.66 23.65 -4.20
CA ARG A 416 -28.14 22.28 -4.13
C ARG A 416 -27.37 21.94 -5.40
N VAL A 417 -26.16 21.42 -5.24
CA VAL A 417 -25.39 20.77 -6.31
C VAL A 417 -25.20 19.30 -5.94
N SER A 418 -25.70 18.41 -6.78
CA SER A 418 -25.54 16.96 -6.65
C SER A 418 -24.47 16.47 -7.61
N ILE A 419 -23.59 15.59 -7.14
CA ILE A 419 -22.48 15.04 -7.89
C ILE A 419 -22.52 13.52 -7.73
N ARG A 420 -23.01 12.84 -8.78
CA ARG A 420 -22.95 11.39 -8.86
C ARG A 420 -21.70 10.96 -9.61
N VAL A 421 -21.04 9.89 -9.16
CA VAL A 421 -19.80 9.44 -9.80
C VAL A 421 -19.87 8.00 -10.28
N GLY A 422 -19.07 7.67 -11.29
CA GLY A 422 -18.95 6.31 -11.82
C GLY A 422 -17.67 6.11 -12.62
N GLU A 423 -17.29 4.84 -12.79
CA GLU A 423 -16.09 4.48 -13.54
C GLU A 423 -16.34 4.40 -15.05
N MET A 424 -17.60 4.21 -15.46
CA MET A 424 -18.01 4.08 -16.86
C MET A 424 -19.24 4.95 -17.17
N LEU A 425 -19.39 5.32 -18.44
CA LEU A 425 -20.64 5.86 -18.97
C LEU A 425 -21.56 4.74 -19.48
N MET A 426 -22.85 5.06 -19.56
CA MET A 426 -23.81 4.33 -20.39
C MET A 426 -23.36 4.32 -21.86
N LYS A 427 -23.88 3.39 -22.67
CA LYS A 427 -23.43 3.27 -24.07
C LYS A 427 -23.74 4.50 -24.91
N GLU A 428 -24.80 5.21 -24.56
CA GLU A 428 -25.23 6.48 -25.15
C GLU A 428 -24.29 7.65 -24.80
N GLY A 429 -23.53 7.53 -23.70
CA GLY A 429 -22.64 8.58 -23.21
C GLY A 429 -23.33 9.75 -22.50
N ASP A 430 -24.62 9.61 -22.18
CA ASP A 430 -25.48 10.68 -21.65
C ASP A 430 -25.79 10.56 -20.14
N ASP A 431 -25.25 9.54 -19.46
CA ASP A 431 -25.24 9.37 -18.00
C ASP A 431 -24.12 8.38 -17.59
N ILE A 432 -23.78 8.33 -16.30
CA ILE A 432 -22.92 7.28 -15.73
C ILE A 432 -23.63 5.93 -15.74
N ASP A 433 -22.88 4.84 -15.90
CA ASP A 433 -23.45 3.50 -15.78
C ASP A 433 -23.60 3.10 -14.31
N PRO A 434 -24.84 2.86 -13.82
CA PRO A 434 -25.06 2.46 -12.43
C PRO A 434 -24.30 1.20 -12.01
N GLY A 435 -24.04 0.26 -12.94
CA GLY A 435 -23.26 -0.95 -12.67
C GLY A 435 -21.77 -0.71 -12.43
N SER A 436 -21.27 0.50 -12.73
CA SER A 436 -19.90 0.97 -12.47
C SER A 436 -19.81 1.95 -11.29
N THR A 437 -20.82 1.92 -10.42
CA THR A 437 -20.88 2.71 -9.18
C THR A 437 -20.94 1.75 -7.98
N GLY A 438 -21.04 2.27 -6.76
CA GLY A 438 -21.34 1.51 -5.53
C GLY A 438 -22.69 0.76 -5.50
N PHE A 439 -23.35 0.51 -6.64
CA PHE A 439 -24.68 -0.08 -6.73
C PHE A 439 -24.79 -1.51 -6.16
N HIS A 440 -23.74 -2.32 -6.21
CA HIS A 440 -23.79 -3.69 -5.67
C HIS A 440 -24.08 -3.71 -4.15
N PRO A 441 -23.31 -3.00 -3.31
CA PRO A 441 -23.60 -2.91 -1.87
C PRO A 441 -24.75 -1.95 -1.54
N LEU A 442 -24.99 -0.88 -2.30
CA LEU A 442 -25.95 0.17 -1.93
C LEU A 442 -27.33 0.03 -2.60
N GLY A 443 -27.36 -0.46 -3.83
CA GLY A 443 -28.55 -0.45 -4.69
C GLY A 443 -28.81 0.90 -5.39
N PHE A 444 -27.90 1.88 -5.28
CA PHE A 444 -27.99 3.23 -5.88
C PHE A 444 -26.60 3.72 -6.29
N ALA A 445 -26.56 4.81 -7.06
CA ALA A 445 -25.31 5.49 -7.41
C ALA A 445 -24.72 6.21 -6.20
N GLN A 446 -23.40 6.29 -6.16
CA GLN A 446 -22.65 7.09 -5.19
C GLN A 446 -22.87 8.57 -5.47
N GLU A 447 -23.12 9.36 -4.43
CA GLU A 447 -23.55 10.76 -4.56
C GLU A 447 -22.97 11.64 -3.45
N CYS A 448 -22.41 12.77 -3.87
CA CYS A 448 -22.05 13.90 -3.05
C CYS A 448 -23.06 15.03 -3.23
N VAL A 449 -23.40 15.74 -2.16
CA VAL A 449 -24.31 16.89 -2.21
C VAL A 449 -23.71 18.06 -1.47
N TYR A 450 -23.63 19.21 -2.14
CA TYR A 450 -23.23 20.48 -1.55
C TYR A 450 -24.40 21.47 -1.62
N ILE A 451 -24.68 22.17 -0.52
CA ILE A 451 -25.70 23.22 -0.42
C ILE A 451 -25.01 24.53 -0.08
N SER A 452 -25.09 25.51 -0.99
CA SER A 452 -24.40 26.78 -0.86
C SER A 452 -25.03 27.70 0.20
N ASN A 453 -24.21 28.53 0.84
CA ASN A 453 -24.64 29.62 1.71
C ASN A 453 -24.71 30.99 1.00
N GLY A 454 -24.51 31.05 -0.32
CA GLY A 454 -24.51 32.30 -1.09
C GLY A 454 -23.15 32.98 -1.24
N GLN A 455 -22.11 32.50 -0.54
CA GLN A 455 -20.73 33.00 -0.65
C GLN A 455 -19.91 32.14 -1.63
N GLU A 456 -18.78 32.68 -2.10
CA GLU A 456 -17.80 31.88 -2.84
C GLU A 456 -17.11 30.92 -1.86
N GLU A 457 -17.15 29.63 -2.17
CA GLU A 457 -16.56 28.59 -1.33
C GLU A 457 -15.79 27.56 -2.15
N VAL A 458 -14.83 26.93 -1.49
CA VAL A 458 -14.19 25.70 -1.94
C VAL A 458 -14.61 24.59 -0.99
N TRP A 459 -15.41 23.67 -1.49
CA TRP A 459 -15.88 22.51 -0.73
C TRP A 459 -15.24 21.23 -1.26
N GLU A 460 -14.84 20.36 -0.35
CA GLU A 460 -14.53 18.96 -0.64
C GLU A 460 -15.07 18.06 0.48
N PRO A 461 -15.46 16.80 0.16
CA PRO A 461 -15.85 15.82 1.17
C PRO A 461 -14.73 15.54 2.18
N ARG A 462 -15.10 15.07 3.38
CA ARG A 462 -14.16 14.83 4.48
C ARG A 462 -14.06 13.37 4.90
N PHE A 463 -15.16 12.63 4.90
CA PHE A 463 -15.26 11.33 5.59
C PHE A 463 -15.66 10.17 4.67
N MET A 464 -15.43 10.31 3.38
CA MET A 464 -15.76 9.32 2.35
C MET A 464 -14.77 9.39 1.17
N TYR A 465 -14.83 8.41 0.28
CA TYR A 465 -14.12 8.40 -1.00
C TYR A 465 -14.82 7.46 -1.98
N HIS A 466 -14.60 7.64 -3.28
CA HIS A 466 -15.16 6.82 -4.35
C HIS A 466 -14.10 6.52 -5.42
N GLY A 467 -14.22 5.39 -6.12
CA GLY A 467 -13.52 5.14 -7.37
C GLY A 467 -14.33 5.66 -8.56
N PHE A 468 -13.76 6.56 -9.37
CA PHE A 468 -14.46 7.15 -10.51
C PHE A 468 -13.53 7.77 -11.55
N ARG A 469 -14.04 7.85 -12.78
CA ARG A 469 -13.50 8.68 -13.87
C ARG A 469 -14.46 9.79 -14.29
N TYR A 470 -15.76 9.52 -14.17
CA TYR A 470 -16.81 10.40 -14.62
C TYR A 470 -17.62 10.93 -13.43
N ALA A 471 -18.06 12.18 -13.51
CA ALA A 471 -19.04 12.75 -12.60
C ALA A 471 -20.23 13.33 -13.40
N VAL A 472 -21.44 13.09 -12.92
CA VAL A 472 -22.66 13.75 -13.38
C VAL A 472 -23.07 14.77 -12.34
N VAL A 473 -23.13 16.03 -12.75
CA VAL A 473 -23.45 17.18 -11.92
C VAL A 473 -24.86 17.68 -12.23
N ASP A 474 -25.68 17.82 -11.20
CA ASP A 474 -27.03 18.39 -11.26
C ASP A 474 -27.12 19.63 -10.34
N GLY A 475 -28.07 20.52 -10.64
CA GLY A 475 -28.35 21.72 -9.84
C GLY A 475 -27.62 22.99 -10.27
N LEU A 476 -27.06 23.01 -11.49
CA LEU A 476 -26.41 24.19 -12.08
C LEU A 476 -27.33 24.93 -13.06
N LYS A 477 -27.25 26.26 -13.10
CA LYS A 477 -28.04 27.10 -14.03
C LYS A 477 -27.48 27.15 -15.46
N GLY A 478 -26.27 26.62 -15.68
CA GLY A 478 -25.57 26.67 -16.95
C GLY A 478 -24.37 25.73 -16.95
N LYS A 479 -23.57 25.80 -18.03
CA LYS A 479 -22.36 25.00 -18.18
C LYS A 479 -21.37 25.29 -17.03
N PRO A 480 -20.77 24.27 -16.40
CA PRO A 480 -19.68 24.45 -15.45
C PRO A 480 -18.55 25.29 -16.04
N GLU A 481 -18.05 26.24 -15.26
CA GLU A 481 -16.89 27.04 -15.62
C GLU A 481 -15.59 26.21 -15.44
N PRO A 482 -14.52 26.48 -16.22
CA PRO A 482 -13.22 25.88 -15.96
C PRO A 482 -12.76 26.14 -14.52
N GLY A 483 -12.20 25.12 -13.86
CA GLY A 483 -11.76 25.20 -12.46
C GLY A 483 -12.88 25.11 -11.41
N MET A 484 -14.16 24.99 -11.82
CA MET A 484 -15.28 24.80 -10.90
C MET A 484 -15.28 23.42 -10.22
N PHE A 485 -14.78 22.40 -10.93
CA PHE A 485 -14.72 21.03 -10.44
C PHE A 485 -13.33 20.43 -10.69
N GLU A 486 -12.81 19.73 -9.69
CA GLU A 486 -11.57 18.97 -9.79
C GLU A 486 -11.77 17.59 -9.17
N ALA A 487 -11.19 16.55 -9.77
CA ALA A 487 -11.11 15.25 -9.14
C ALA A 487 -9.82 15.18 -8.31
N VAL A 488 -9.94 14.90 -7.02
CA VAL A 488 -8.83 14.82 -6.08
C VAL A 488 -8.56 13.35 -5.79
N GLN A 489 -7.38 12.86 -6.17
CA GLN A 489 -6.94 11.52 -5.82
C GLN A 489 -6.58 11.49 -4.34
N VAL A 490 -7.16 10.54 -3.63
CA VAL A 490 -6.96 10.32 -2.20
C VAL A 490 -6.62 8.87 -2.01
N ALA A 491 -5.48 8.60 -1.37
CA ALA A 491 -5.02 7.26 -1.04
C ALA A 491 -3.94 7.33 0.04
N THR A 492 -3.61 6.20 0.65
CA THR A 492 -2.42 6.05 1.49
C THR A 492 -1.20 6.53 0.71
N ALA A 493 -0.47 7.48 1.30
CA ALA A 493 0.75 8.05 0.72
C ALA A 493 1.94 7.08 0.86
N ALA A 494 1.81 5.88 0.30
CA ALA A 494 2.89 4.92 0.20
C ALA A 494 3.95 5.45 -0.77
N GLU A 495 5.20 5.53 -0.31
CA GLU A 495 6.32 5.99 -1.12
C GLU A 495 6.58 5.01 -2.27
N PRO A 496 6.96 5.48 -3.47
CA PRO A 496 7.48 4.61 -4.51
C PRO A 496 8.69 3.82 -4.01
N ALA A 497 8.66 2.49 -4.20
CA ALA A 497 9.80 1.62 -3.94
C ALA A 497 10.50 1.18 -5.23
N GLY A 498 9.93 1.42 -6.41
CA GLY A 498 10.57 1.05 -7.66
C GLY A 498 9.99 1.77 -8.85
N THR A 499 10.77 1.79 -9.94
CA THR A 499 10.37 2.38 -11.22
C THR A 499 10.72 1.44 -12.38
N PHE A 500 9.97 1.52 -13.47
CA PHE A 500 10.25 0.83 -14.72
C PHE A 500 10.05 1.78 -15.91
N THR A 501 10.98 1.74 -16.85
CA THR A 501 10.86 2.36 -18.18
C THR A 501 11.53 1.46 -19.22
N SER A 502 11.07 1.52 -20.46
CA SER A 502 11.61 0.73 -21.57
C SER A 502 11.44 1.42 -22.92
N SER A 503 12.04 0.82 -23.95
CA SER A 503 11.89 1.21 -25.34
C SER A 503 10.46 1.02 -25.91
N ASP A 504 9.57 0.33 -25.19
CA ASP A 504 8.18 0.11 -25.63
C ASP A 504 7.18 0.95 -24.81
N GLU A 505 6.59 1.94 -25.47
CA GLU A 505 5.63 2.86 -24.85
C GLU A 505 4.35 2.18 -24.34
N LEU A 506 3.93 1.07 -24.96
CA LEU A 506 2.77 0.34 -24.47
C LEU A 506 3.10 -0.36 -23.15
N LEU A 507 4.29 -0.95 -23.02
CA LEU A 507 4.75 -1.52 -21.75
C LEU A 507 4.87 -0.46 -20.64
N ASN A 508 5.39 0.73 -20.98
CA ASN A 508 5.46 1.86 -20.05
C ASN A 508 4.06 2.28 -19.55
N ARG A 509 3.08 2.35 -20.45
CA ARG A 509 1.67 2.65 -20.13
C ARG A 509 1.03 1.55 -19.28
N ILE A 510 1.29 0.28 -19.59
CA ILE A 510 0.79 -0.87 -18.82
C ILE A 510 1.33 -0.80 -17.39
N TYR A 511 2.65 -0.61 -17.21
CA TYR A 511 3.25 -0.46 -15.90
C TYR A 511 2.64 0.71 -15.10
N ALA A 512 2.56 1.90 -15.69
CA ALA A 512 1.98 3.07 -15.02
C ALA A 512 0.51 2.87 -14.63
N THR A 513 -0.27 2.20 -15.49
CA THR A 513 -1.67 1.85 -15.21
C THR A 513 -1.79 0.88 -14.04
N SER A 514 -0.90 -0.11 -13.97
CA SER A 514 -0.85 -1.05 -12.86
C SER A 514 -0.52 -0.37 -11.53
N VAL A 515 0.50 0.48 -11.49
CA VAL A 515 0.88 1.19 -10.25
C VAL A 515 -0.25 2.11 -9.78
N LEU A 516 -0.91 2.84 -10.69
CA LEU A 516 -2.08 3.65 -10.36
C LEU A 516 -3.24 2.80 -9.82
N THR A 517 -3.51 1.63 -10.40
CA THR A 517 -4.54 0.69 -9.93
C THR A 517 -4.25 0.23 -8.49
N ILE A 518 -2.99 -0.07 -8.19
CA ILE A 518 -2.54 -0.43 -6.83
C ILE A 518 -2.75 0.76 -5.88
N GLN A 519 -2.21 1.93 -6.21
CA GLN A 519 -2.31 3.14 -5.37
C GLN A 519 -3.75 3.52 -5.05
N ASN A 520 -4.63 3.50 -6.05
CA ASN A 520 -6.05 3.79 -5.86
C ASN A 520 -6.75 2.81 -4.92
N SER A 521 -6.18 1.64 -4.65
CA SER A 521 -6.77 0.63 -3.78
C SER A 521 -6.21 0.68 -2.34
N LEU A 522 -5.45 1.75 -1.99
CA LEU A 522 -4.85 1.93 -0.67
C LEU A 522 -5.55 3.04 0.12
N HIS A 523 -6.29 2.70 1.18
CA HIS A 523 -6.93 3.67 2.09
C HIS A 523 -6.74 3.28 3.56
N GLY A 524 -5.48 3.06 3.95
CA GLY A 524 -5.11 2.38 5.18
C GLY A 524 -5.41 0.88 5.16
N LEU A 525 -5.89 0.39 4.02
CA LEU A 525 -6.31 -0.98 3.72
C LEU A 525 -5.78 -1.34 2.33
N ILE A 526 -5.60 -2.63 2.06
CA ILE A 526 -5.26 -3.15 0.73
C ILE A 526 -6.56 -3.71 0.12
N GLU A 527 -7.32 -2.84 -0.52
CA GLU A 527 -8.70 -3.12 -0.95
C GLU A 527 -8.77 -3.87 -2.29
N ASP A 528 -9.83 -4.63 -2.50
CA ASP A 528 -10.17 -5.22 -3.80
C ASP A 528 -10.57 -4.15 -4.82
N CYS A 529 -11.30 -3.13 -4.37
CA CYS A 529 -11.63 -1.97 -5.19
C CYS A 529 -12.01 -0.76 -4.34
N PRO A 530 -11.70 0.46 -4.81
CA PRO A 530 -12.08 1.69 -4.10
C PRO A 530 -13.53 2.13 -4.35
N THR A 531 -14.26 1.45 -5.24
CA THR A 531 -15.60 1.86 -5.67
C THR A 531 -16.69 1.23 -4.81
N ARG A 532 -16.84 -0.11 -4.89
CA ARG A 532 -18.00 -0.81 -4.32
C ARG A 532 -17.73 -1.43 -2.95
N GLU A 533 -16.91 -2.48 -2.88
CA GLU A 533 -16.84 -3.35 -1.69
C GLU A 533 -15.88 -2.84 -0.63
N LYS A 534 -14.71 -2.32 -1.06
CA LYS A 534 -13.67 -1.78 -0.16
C LYS A 534 -13.25 -2.84 0.88
N CYS A 535 -13.15 -4.08 0.41
CA CYS A 535 -12.86 -5.26 1.21
C CYS A 535 -11.39 -5.65 1.05
N VAL A 536 -10.77 -6.07 2.16
CA VAL A 536 -9.42 -6.61 2.16
C VAL A 536 -9.49 -8.12 1.93
N TRP A 537 -9.68 -8.50 0.66
CA TRP A 537 -9.80 -9.91 0.26
C TRP A 537 -8.44 -10.62 0.30
N LEU A 538 -8.37 -11.77 0.97
CA LEU A 538 -7.09 -12.46 1.18
C LEU A 538 -6.40 -12.84 -0.14
N GLY A 539 -7.16 -13.37 -1.11
CA GLY A 539 -6.68 -13.77 -2.44
C GLY A 539 -6.01 -12.63 -3.20
N ASP A 540 -6.68 -11.50 -3.26
CA ASP A 540 -6.21 -10.28 -3.92
C ASP A 540 -4.86 -9.81 -3.35
N VAL A 541 -4.74 -9.79 -2.01
CA VAL A 541 -3.53 -9.32 -1.34
C VAL A 541 -2.34 -10.21 -1.68
N HIS A 542 -2.48 -11.54 -1.64
CA HIS A 542 -1.33 -12.41 -1.96
C HIS A 542 -1.05 -12.49 -3.47
N ALA A 543 -2.05 -12.39 -4.34
CA ALA A 543 -1.83 -12.35 -5.79
C ALA A 543 -1.10 -11.07 -6.23
N LEU A 544 -1.33 -9.96 -5.51
CA LEU A 544 -0.70 -8.66 -5.75
C LEU A 544 0.65 -8.50 -5.02
N GLY A 545 0.87 -9.21 -3.91
CA GLY A 545 1.79 -8.79 -2.86
C GLY A 545 3.22 -8.44 -3.33
N GLU A 546 3.80 -9.27 -4.18
CA GLU A 546 5.15 -9.06 -4.72
C GLU A 546 5.23 -7.86 -5.66
N ALA A 547 4.25 -7.70 -6.55
CA ALA A 547 4.15 -6.54 -7.44
C ALA A 547 4.04 -5.22 -6.64
N ALA A 548 3.27 -5.24 -5.55
CA ALA A 548 3.14 -4.08 -4.67
C ALA A 548 4.44 -3.79 -3.92
N LEU A 549 5.14 -4.80 -3.39
CA LEU A 549 6.42 -4.62 -2.69
C LEU A 549 7.56 -4.13 -3.59
N TYR A 550 7.57 -4.52 -4.86
CA TYR A 550 8.51 -3.92 -5.82
C TYR A 550 8.21 -2.45 -6.10
N SER A 551 6.92 -2.08 -6.18
CA SER A 551 6.50 -0.79 -6.71
C SER A 551 6.33 0.29 -5.63
N LEU A 552 5.91 -0.09 -4.41
CA LEU A 552 5.59 0.82 -3.31
C LEU A 552 6.18 0.29 -1.98
N ARG A 553 6.44 1.19 -1.03
CA ARG A 553 6.77 0.83 0.36
C ARG A 553 5.48 0.39 1.07
N MET A 554 5.30 -0.93 1.17
CA MET A 554 4.07 -1.58 1.65
C MET A 554 4.21 -2.19 3.05
N ASP A 555 5.37 -2.04 3.68
CA ASP A 555 5.80 -2.69 4.90
C ASP A 555 4.76 -2.56 6.03
N GLU A 556 4.35 -1.32 6.33
CA GLU A 556 3.39 -1.02 7.40
C GLU A 556 1.99 -1.54 7.07
N LEU A 557 1.58 -1.45 5.80
CA LEU A 557 0.30 -1.98 5.32
C LEU A 557 0.25 -3.51 5.44
N PHE A 558 1.37 -4.20 5.21
CA PHE A 558 1.47 -5.66 5.37
C PHE A 558 1.45 -6.05 6.84
N ARG A 559 2.19 -5.34 7.70
CA ARG A 559 2.10 -5.54 9.17
C ARG A 559 0.66 -5.35 9.67
N LYS A 560 -0.01 -4.30 9.19
CA LYS A 560 -1.41 -4.01 9.54
C LYS A 560 -2.38 -5.05 8.98
N PHE A 561 -2.18 -5.53 7.75
CA PHE A 561 -2.96 -6.63 7.18
C PHE A 561 -2.88 -7.88 8.06
N ASN A 562 -1.69 -8.28 8.52
CA ASN A 562 -1.54 -9.43 9.41
C ASN A 562 -2.29 -9.24 10.74
N ARG A 563 -2.25 -8.03 11.33
CA ARG A 563 -3.06 -7.70 12.52
C ARG A 563 -4.56 -7.84 12.25
N ASP A 564 -5.03 -7.33 11.11
CA ASP A 564 -6.43 -7.47 10.71
C ASP A 564 -6.84 -8.93 10.58
N VAL A 565 -6.03 -9.77 9.92
CA VAL A 565 -6.29 -11.22 9.82
C VAL A 565 -6.44 -11.85 11.20
N VAL A 566 -5.55 -11.53 12.14
CA VAL A 566 -5.60 -12.03 13.53
C VAL A 566 -6.87 -11.54 14.26
N SER A 567 -7.23 -10.27 14.09
CA SER A 567 -8.44 -9.69 14.70
C SER A 567 -9.74 -10.39 14.24
N ASN A 568 -9.67 -11.04 13.08
CA ASN A 568 -10.77 -11.70 12.38
C ASN A 568 -10.93 -13.19 12.71
N LEU A 569 -9.94 -13.82 13.35
CA LEU A 569 -9.95 -15.28 13.55
C LEU A 569 -11.22 -15.77 14.27
N GLY A 570 -11.81 -16.84 13.73
CA GLY A 570 -13.02 -17.46 14.28
C GLY A 570 -14.29 -16.63 14.10
N ARG A 571 -14.23 -15.50 13.37
CA ARG A 571 -15.42 -14.75 12.96
C ARG A 571 -15.98 -15.35 11.68
N GLY A 572 -17.28 -15.24 11.46
CA GLY A 572 -17.95 -15.79 10.29
C GLY A 572 -19.02 -16.83 10.65
N VAL A 573 -20.24 -16.58 10.18
CA VAL A 573 -21.40 -17.45 10.37
C VAL A 573 -21.81 -17.93 8.98
N ARG A 574 -21.78 -19.27 8.77
CA ARG A 574 -21.88 -20.07 7.53
C ARG A 574 -20.55 -20.35 6.81
N THR A 575 -20.18 -21.63 6.75
CA THR A 575 -19.30 -22.17 5.70
C THR A 575 -20.12 -22.40 4.41
N TYR A 576 -19.44 -22.52 3.27
CA TYR A 576 -20.11 -22.74 1.97
C TYR A 576 -20.89 -24.07 1.92
N HIS A 577 -20.54 -25.03 2.78
CA HIS A 577 -21.16 -26.36 2.89
C HIS A 577 -22.03 -26.57 4.13
N GLY A 578 -22.39 -25.50 4.85
CA GLY A 578 -23.32 -25.60 5.99
C GLY A 578 -22.73 -26.22 7.27
N THR A 579 -21.42 -26.36 7.36
CA THR A 579 -20.70 -26.68 8.60
C THR A 579 -20.55 -25.43 9.50
N SER A 580 -20.22 -25.66 10.78
CA SER A 580 -19.88 -24.58 11.71
C SER A 580 -18.49 -24.04 11.37
N ALA A 581 -18.29 -22.72 11.53
CA ALA A 581 -16.98 -22.10 11.33
C ALA A 581 -15.93 -22.75 12.25
N SER A 582 -14.73 -23.02 11.72
CA SER A 582 -13.64 -23.59 12.54
C SER A 582 -13.02 -22.48 13.41
N PRO A 583 -12.87 -22.71 14.73
CA PRO A 583 -12.17 -21.77 15.60
C PRO A 583 -10.74 -21.49 15.12
N GLY A 584 -10.33 -20.23 15.15
CA GLY A 584 -8.96 -19.84 14.82
C GLY A 584 -8.62 -19.73 13.34
N ILE A 585 -9.62 -19.81 12.44
CA ILE A 585 -9.43 -19.60 10.99
C ILE A 585 -10.07 -18.25 10.59
N PRO A 586 -9.42 -17.45 9.72
CA PRO A 586 -9.96 -16.16 9.30
C PRO A 586 -11.13 -16.32 8.32
N THR A 587 -11.81 -15.21 8.04
CA THR A 587 -12.72 -15.12 6.89
C THR A 587 -11.99 -14.71 5.62
N ASN A 588 -12.67 -14.73 4.46
CA ASN A 588 -12.04 -14.28 3.20
C ASN A 588 -11.73 -12.77 3.17
N VAL A 589 -12.27 -11.99 4.10
CA VAL A 589 -12.06 -10.54 4.22
C VAL A 589 -11.43 -10.24 5.57
N ALA A 590 -10.22 -9.66 5.57
CA ALA A 590 -9.42 -9.51 6.79
C ALA A 590 -9.99 -8.47 7.78
N THR A 591 -10.61 -7.38 7.31
CA THR A 591 -10.85 -6.20 8.16
C THR A 591 -12.32 -5.89 8.43
N GLY A 592 -12.64 -5.55 9.68
CA GLY A 592 -13.94 -4.99 10.09
C GLY A 592 -15.08 -6.00 10.03
N LYS A 593 -16.34 -5.57 10.23
CA LYS A 593 -17.53 -6.46 10.22
C LYS A 593 -17.93 -7.01 8.84
N ARG A 594 -17.12 -6.80 7.79
CA ARG A 594 -17.39 -7.19 6.40
C ARG A 594 -17.16 -8.68 6.12
N TYR A 595 -17.22 -9.52 7.15
CA TYR A 595 -16.89 -10.95 7.07
C TYR A 595 -17.68 -11.68 5.97
N ILE A 596 -16.97 -12.36 5.06
CA ILE A 596 -17.57 -13.19 3.99
C ILE A 596 -17.04 -14.61 4.11
N SER A 597 -17.88 -15.48 4.70
CA SER A 597 -17.63 -16.92 4.94
C SER A 597 -16.27 -17.22 5.59
N GLN A 598 -16.00 -18.49 5.89
CA GLN A 598 -14.64 -18.91 6.27
C GLN A 598 -13.70 -18.78 5.05
N ALA A 599 -12.42 -18.47 5.30
CA ALA A 599 -11.40 -18.35 4.26
C ALA A 599 -11.27 -19.64 3.43
N ARG A 600 -11.20 -19.49 2.11
CA ARG A 600 -10.96 -20.62 1.20
C ARG A 600 -9.46 -20.93 1.06
N PRO A 601 -9.07 -22.18 0.81
CA PRO A 601 -7.66 -22.61 0.83
C PRO A 601 -6.70 -21.79 -0.05
N ASP A 602 -7.07 -21.57 -1.31
CA ASP A 602 -6.25 -20.82 -2.26
C ASP A 602 -6.14 -19.33 -1.89
N TRP A 603 -7.19 -18.71 -1.34
CA TRP A 603 -7.20 -17.29 -0.96
C TRP A 603 -6.54 -17.07 0.40
N GLY A 604 -6.83 -17.96 1.34
CA GLY A 604 -6.28 -17.93 2.69
C GLY A 604 -4.80 -18.29 2.75
N ALA A 605 -4.20 -18.74 1.65
CA ALA A 605 -2.74 -18.83 1.51
C ALA A 605 -2.04 -17.50 1.88
N ALA A 606 -2.72 -16.36 1.77
CA ALA A 606 -2.25 -15.06 2.28
C ALA A 606 -1.80 -15.07 3.74
N VAL A 607 -2.37 -15.94 4.60
CA VAL A 607 -1.97 -16.09 6.01
C VAL A 607 -0.49 -16.44 6.13
N VAL A 608 0.05 -17.19 5.17
CA VAL A 608 1.46 -17.61 5.12
C VAL A 608 2.26 -16.72 4.15
N LEU A 609 1.69 -16.42 2.98
CA LEU A 609 2.40 -15.73 1.91
C LEU A 609 2.74 -14.28 2.23
N VAL A 610 1.86 -13.54 2.91
CA VAL A 610 2.14 -12.14 3.25
C VAL A 610 3.30 -12.00 4.24
N PRO A 611 3.36 -12.75 5.37
CA PRO A 611 4.55 -12.75 6.22
C PRO A 611 5.81 -13.22 5.48
N TRP A 612 5.70 -14.20 4.59
CA TRP A 612 6.80 -14.64 3.73
C TRP A 612 7.32 -13.53 2.80
N TYR A 613 6.43 -12.79 2.15
CA TYR A 613 6.82 -11.68 1.28
C TYR A 613 7.49 -10.56 2.06
N GLN A 614 7.00 -10.24 3.26
CA GLN A 614 7.64 -9.27 4.15
C GLN A 614 9.08 -9.72 4.50
N TYR A 615 9.28 -10.99 4.81
CA TYR A 615 10.62 -11.54 5.03
C TYR A 615 11.49 -11.41 3.77
N LEU A 616 11.05 -11.98 2.65
CA LEU A 616 11.84 -12.09 1.42
C LEU A 616 12.25 -10.72 0.85
N TYR A 617 11.33 -9.75 0.81
CA TYR A 617 11.56 -8.45 0.16
C TYR A 617 12.06 -7.37 1.11
N ARG A 618 11.87 -7.53 2.43
CA ARG A 618 12.21 -6.50 3.42
C ARG A 618 13.20 -6.96 4.48
N GLY A 619 13.54 -8.25 4.55
CA GLY A 619 14.40 -8.81 5.59
C GLY A 619 13.75 -8.85 6.98
N ASP A 620 12.44 -8.63 7.07
CA ASP A 620 11.71 -8.52 8.33
C ASP A 620 11.02 -9.86 8.66
N ILE A 621 11.73 -10.70 9.41
CA ILE A 621 11.19 -12.00 9.86
C ILE A 621 10.15 -11.86 10.98
N SER A 622 10.03 -10.68 11.60
CA SER A 622 9.25 -10.51 12.84
C SER A 622 7.75 -10.79 12.66
N LEU A 623 7.21 -10.61 11.45
CA LEU A 623 5.82 -11.01 11.15
C LEU A 623 5.65 -12.52 11.15
N ALA A 624 6.57 -13.26 10.52
CA ALA A 624 6.54 -14.72 10.52
C ALA A 624 6.73 -15.26 11.94
N GLU A 625 7.69 -14.73 12.71
CA GLU A 625 7.91 -15.11 14.10
C GLU A 625 6.67 -14.88 14.97
N ARG A 626 6.08 -13.67 14.90
CA ARG A 626 4.93 -13.28 15.74
C ARG A 626 3.67 -14.10 15.43
N HIS A 627 3.46 -14.46 14.16
CA HIS A 627 2.24 -15.08 13.66
C HIS A 627 2.40 -16.55 13.27
N TYR A 628 3.56 -17.15 13.59
CA TYR A 628 3.85 -18.56 13.32
C TYR A 628 2.74 -19.51 13.82
N PRO A 629 2.15 -19.34 15.02
CA PRO A 629 1.06 -20.21 15.48
C PRO A 629 -0.19 -20.15 14.60
N GLU A 630 -0.55 -18.97 14.08
CA GLU A 630 -1.68 -18.81 13.15
C GLU A 630 -1.36 -19.41 11.79
N MET A 631 -0.13 -19.23 11.30
CA MET A 631 0.36 -19.79 10.03
C MET A 631 0.33 -21.33 10.05
N LYS A 632 0.88 -21.93 11.12
CA LYS A 632 0.85 -23.38 11.35
C LYS A 632 -0.58 -23.92 11.38
N ARG A 633 -1.45 -23.28 12.17
CA ARG A 633 -2.87 -23.66 12.28
C ARG A 633 -3.58 -23.60 10.93
N TRP A 634 -3.26 -22.61 10.10
CA TRP A 634 -3.83 -22.50 8.76
C TRP A 634 -3.44 -23.67 7.87
N VAL A 635 -2.15 -24.03 7.80
CA VAL A 635 -1.67 -25.17 7.00
C VAL A 635 -2.29 -26.48 7.51
N GLU A 636 -2.33 -26.70 8.83
CA GLU A 636 -2.99 -27.87 9.43
C GLU A 636 -4.49 -27.94 9.12
N TYR A 637 -5.16 -26.78 9.11
CA TYR A 637 -6.57 -26.70 8.75
C TYR A 637 -6.81 -27.09 7.28
N VAL A 638 -6.03 -26.53 6.35
CA VAL A 638 -6.16 -26.86 4.92
C VAL A 638 -5.82 -28.34 4.67
N GLU A 639 -4.83 -28.88 5.36
CA GLU A 639 -4.51 -30.30 5.32
C GLU A 639 -5.71 -31.18 5.73
N GLY A 640 -6.45 -30.76 6.77
CA GLY A 640 -7.68 -31.41 7.22
C GLY A 640 -8.86 -31.31 6.26
N LEU A 641 -8.80 -30.45 5.23
CA LEU A 641 -9.84 -30.31 4.20
C LEU A 641 -9.66 -31.29 3.03
N LYS A 642 -8.54 -32.00 2.95
CA LYS A 642 -8.24 -32.85 1.80
C LYS A 642 -9.24 -34.00 1.66
N GLN A 643 -9.56 -34.31 0.40
CA GLN A 643 -10.34 -35.47 -0.02
C GLN A 643 -9.51 -36.21 -1.07
N ASP A 644 -9.33 -37.53 -0.87
CA ASP A 644 -8.52 -38.37 -1.75
C ASP A 644 -7.10 -37.83 -2.02
N GLY A 645 -6.52 -37.13 -1.04
CA GLY A 645 -5.17 -36.56 -1.11
C GLY A 645 -5.08 -35.13 -1.64
N PHE A 646 -6.19 -34.52 -2.09
CA PHE A 646 -6.21 -33.18 -2.69
C PHE A 646 -7.14 -32.22 -1.97
N VAL A 647 -6.85 -30.92 -2.07
CA VAL A 647 -7.70 -29.84 -1.55
C VAL A 647 -8.71 -29.45 -2.62
N THR A 648 -9.99 -29.77 -2.43
CA THR A 648 -11.03 -29.61 -3.47
C THR A 648 -11.86 -28.32 -3.37
N ASP A 649 -11.71 -27.54 -2.29
CA ASP A 649 -12.36 -26.23 -2.12
C ASP A 649 -11.40 -25.09 -2.44
N GLY A 650 -11.94 -23.99 -2.92
CA GLY A 650 -11.19 -22.83 -3.43
C GLY A 650 -12.05 -21.91 -4.29
N PHE A 651 -11.54 -20.73 -4.61
CA PHE A 651 -12.14 -19.86 -5.64
C PHE A 651 -11.54 -20.11 -7.05
N GLY A 652 -10.43 -20.83 -7.15
CA GLY A 652 -9.80 -21.22 -8.41
C GLY A 652 -8.96 -20.11 -9.05
N ASP A 653 -8.67 -20.21 -10.34
CA ASP A 653 -7.94 -19.16 -11.04
C ASP A 653 -8.87 -18.00 -11.45
N TRP A 654 -9.26 -17.20 -10.45
CA TRP A 654 -10.34 -16.22 -10.55
C TRP A 654 -10.12 -15.14 -11.62
N CYS A 655 -11.21 -14.70 -12.23
CA CYS A 655 -11.23 -13.63 -13.25
C CYS A 655 -10.26 -13.80 -14.45
N PRO A 656 -10.27 -14.97 -15.14
CA PRO A 656 -9.60 -15.06 -16.43
C PRO A 656 -10.29 -14.11 -17.44
N PRO A 657 -9.59 -13.63 -18.49
CA PRO A 657 -10.17 -12.67 -19.43
C PRO A 657 -11.55 -13.09 -19.99
N GLY A 658 -12.56 -12.26 -19.75
CA GLY A 658 -13.94 -12.49 -20.22
C GLY A 658 -14.83 -13.33 -19.32
N SER A 659 -14.36 -13.78 -18.16
CA SER A 659 -15.17 -14.50 -17.18
C SER A 659 -14.75 -14.16 -15.75
N ALA A 660 -15.63 -14.39 -14.79
CA ALA A 660 -15.27 -14.38 -13.37
C ALA A 660 -14.89 -15.79 -12.86
N ARG A 661 -15.46 -16.85 -13.45
CA ARG A 661 -15.43 -18.22 -12.90
C ARG A 661 -15.21 -19.35 -13.92
N ASN A 662 -15.11 -19.04 -15.21
CA ASN A 662 -14.83 -20.04 -16.24
C ASN A 662 -13.32 -20.11 -16.47
N TYR A 663 -12.63 -20.77 -15.56
CA TYR A 663 -11.20 -21.06 -15.67
C TYR A 663 -10.97 -22.49 -16.18
N ASP A 664 -9.92 -22.67 -16.97
CA ASP A 664 -9.56 -23.97 -17.58
C ASP A 664 -8.84 -24.89 -16.58
N THR A 665 -8.22 -24.33 -15.53
CA THR A 665 -7.48 -25.08 -14.51
C THR A 665 -8.41 -25.50 -13.38
N PRO A 666 -8.43 -26.78 -12.98
CA PRO A 666 -9.27 -27.23 -11.86
C PRO A 666 -8.94 -26.49 -10.56
N VAL A 667 -9.98 -26.15 -9.77
CA VAL A 667 -9.82 -25.58 -8.42
C VAL A 667 -8.98 -26.50 -7.54
N GLU A 668 -9.19 -27.80 -7.68
CA GLU A 668 -8.45 -28.82 -6.94
C GLU A 668 -6.93 -28.69 -7.16
N PHE A 669 -6.50 -28.44 -8.40
CA PHE A 669 -5.09 -28.21 -8.71
C PHE A 669 -4.58 -26.93 -8.06
N THR A 670 -5.28 -25.80 -8.24
CA THR A 670 -4.81 -24.50 -7.70
C THR A 670 -4.74 -24.53 -6.18
N SER A 671 -5.78 -25.01 -5.50
CA SER A 671 -5.81 -25.09 -4.04
C SER A 671 -4.76 -26.05 -3.49
N SER A 672 -4.57 -27.21 -4.13
CA SER A 672 -3.53 -28.16 -3.70
C SER A 672 -2.12 -27.63 -3.96
N ALA A 673 -1.90 -26.91 -5.05
CA ALA A 673 -0.62 -26.27 -5.36
C ALA A 673 -0.26 -25.17 -4.34
N TYR A 674 -1.23 -24.34 -3.95
CA TYR A 674 -1.00 -23.35 -2.89
C TYR A 674 -0.81 -24.01 -1.52
N HIS A 675 -1.51 -25.09 -1.20
CA HIS A 675 -1.27 -25.86 0.04
C HIS A 675 0.16 -26.41 0.08
N PHE A 676 0.61 -27.05 -1.01
CA PHE A 676 1.99 -27.47 -1.20
C PHE A 676 2.98 -26.32 -0.98
N TYR A 677 2.76 -25.18 -1.64
CA TYR A 677 3.68 -24.05 -1.60
C TYR A 677 3.74 -23.42 -0.20
N THR A 678 2.61 -23.31 0.50
CA THR A 678 2.60 -22.85 1.90
C THR A 678 3.27 -23.84 2.85
N ALA A 679 3.18 -25.15 2.61
CA ALA A 679 3.91 -26.15 3.40
C ALA A 679 5.43 -26.04 3.17
N GLU A 680 5.89 -25.81 1.94
CA GLU A 680 7.30 -25.60 1.62
C GLU A 680 7.86 -24.35 2.34
N ILE A 681 7.12 -23.24 2.29
CA ILE A 681 7.46 -22.00 3.00
C ILE A 681 7.48 -22.22 4.52
N MET A 682 6.49 -22.94 5.07
CA MET A 682 6.46 -23.26 6.49
C MET A 682 7.64 -24.14 6.92
N ALA A 683 8.07 -25.09 6.07
CA ALA A 683 9.26 -25.89 6.35
C ALA A 683 10.51 -25.00 6.44
N TRP A 684 10.66 -24.07 5.50
CA TRP A 684 11.78 -23.12 5.48
C TRP A 684 11.74 -22.19 6.70
N LEU A 685 10.60 -21.55 6.99
CA LEU A 685 10.46 -20.65 8.13
C LEU A 685 10.63 -21.36 9.47
N ALA A 686 10.18 -22.62 9.57
CA ALA A 686 10.37 -23.42 10.77
C ALA A 686 11.86 -23.71 11.01
N GLU A 687 12.65 -23.98 9.97
CA GLU A 687 14.10 -24.15 10.10
C GLU A 687 14.75 -22.83 10.57
N GLU A 688 14.45 -21.72 9.90
CA GLU A 688 15.00 -20.39 10.21
C GLU A 688 14.66 -19.93 11.64
N LEU A 689 13.44 -20.22 12.11
CA LEU A 689 12.97 -19.90 13.45
C LEU A 689 13.33 -20.95 14.51
N ASN A 690 14.09 -21.99 14.15
CA ASN A 690 14.54 -23.09 15.01
C ASN A 690 13.40 -23.98 15.58
N TYR A 691 12.32 -24.19 14.82
CA TYR A 691 11.25 -25.15 15.06
C TYR A 691 11.48 -26.48 14.31
N GLY A 692 12.54 -27.21 14.65
CA GLY A 692 13.01 -28.37 13.87
C GLY A 692 12.02 -29.52 13.68
N GLU A 693 11.13 -29.81 14.64
CA GLU A 693 10.07 -30.82 14.46
C GLU A 693 9.06 -30.38 13.38
N ASP A 694 8.63 -29.13 13.44
CA ASP A 694 7.70 -28.55 12.46
C ASP A 694 8.35 -28.49 11.08
N ALA A 695 9.63 -28.13 11.00
CA ALA A 695 10.38 -28.10 9.74
C ALA A 695 10.34 -29.47 9.05
N ALA A 696 10.61 -30.54 9.79
CA ALA A 696 10.56 -31.91 9.28
C ALA A 696 9.14 -32.35 8.89
N ASP A 697 8.12 -31.94 9.64
CA ASP A 697 6.72 -32.27 9.38
C ASP A 697 6.21 -31.58 8.11
N PHE A 698 6.46 -30.28 7.98
CA PHE A 698 6.08 -29.50 6.81
C PHE A 698 6.86 -29.91 5.56
N ALA A 699 8.15 -30.25 5.68
CA ALA A 699 8.92 -30.79 4.55
C ALA A 699 8.34 -32.11 4.03
N ARG A 700 7.92 -33.02 4.93
CA ARG A 700 7.25 -34.27 4.52
C ARG A 700 5.89 -34.00 3.88
N LEU A 701 5.13 -33.04 4.40
CA LEU A 701 3.85 -32.63 3.82
C LEU A 701 4.05 -32.08 2.40
N ALA A 702 4.99 -31.15 2.22
CA ALA A 702 5.31 -30.57 0.92
C ALA A 702 5.71 -31.66 -0.10
N GLU A 703 6.62 -32.57 0.27
CA GLU A 703 7.05 -33.64 -0.64
C GLU A 703 5.90 -34.61 -1.00
N THR A 704 5.03 -34.93 -0.03
CA THR A 704 3.84 -35.77 -0.27
C THR A 704 2.89 -35.10 -1.25
N MET A 705 2.59 -33.81 -1.05
CA MET A 705 1.71 -33.04 -1.94
C MET A 705 2.31 -32.88 -3.33
N LYS A 706 3.61 -32.60 -3.43
CA LYS A 706 4.34 -32.51 -4.71
C LYS A 706 4.24 -33.80 -5.49
N THR A 707 4.50 -34.94 -4.84
CA THR A 707 4.40 -36.26 -5.47
C THR A 707 2.98 -36.52 -5.97
N ALA A 708 1.96 -36.30 -5.14
CA ALA A 708 0.56 -36.51 -5.51
C ALA A 708 0.13 -35.64 -6.70
N LEU A 709 0.52 -34.36 -6.70
CA LEU A 709 0.21 -33.43 -7.80
C LEU A 709 0.91 -33.80 -9.10
N ILE A 710 2.17 -34.23 -9.04
CA ILE A 710 2.89 -34.71 -10.21
C ILE A 710 2.24 -35.98 -10.75
N ASP A 711 1.95 -36.97 -9.90
CA ASP A 711 1.41 -38.25 -10.33
C ASP A 711 0.03 -38.13 -11.00
N GLU A 712 -0.84 -37.25 -10.48
CA GLU A 712 -2.19 -37.03 -11.02
C GLU A 712 -2.19 -36.13 -12.26
N TYR A 713 -1.47 -35.00 -12.23
CA TYR A 713 -1.68 -33.93 -13.21
C TYR A 713 -0.56 -33.79 -14.25
N TRP A 714 0.62 -34.38 -14.04
CA TRP A 714 1.73 -34.27 -15.00
C TRP A 714 1.46 -35.10 -16.27
N GLN A 715 1.41 -34.44 -17.42
CA GLN A 715 1.23 -35.09 -18.70
C GLN A 715 2.58 -35.53 -19.27
N LYS A 716 2.92 -36.81 -19.12
CA LYS A 716 4.23 -37.36 -19.55
C LYS A 716 4.52 -37.13 -21.04
N ASP A 717 3.51 -37.21 -21.90
CA ASP A 717 3.68 -37.06 -23.36
C ASP A 717 3.98 -35.62 -23.77
N THR A 718 3.48 -34.63 -23.03
CA THR A 718 3.62 -33.21 -23.34
C THR A 718 4.56 -32.48 -22.39
N GLY A 719 5.02 -33.13 -21.31
CA GLY A 719 5.96 -32.59 -20.35
C GLY A 719 5.44 -31.38 -19.56
N GLY A 720 4.16 -31.36 -19.17
CA GLY A 720 3.59 -30.24 -18.41
C GLY A 720 2.16 -30.48 -17.93
N TYR A 721 1.45 -29.39 -17.63
CA TYR A 721 0.09 -29.35 -17.10
C TYR A 721 -0.79 -28.59 -18.09
N ALA A 722 -1.80 -29.23 -18.70
CA ALA A 722 -2.58 -28.80 -19.88
C ALA A 722 -2.90 -27.29 -20.12
N THR A 723 -2.85 -26.43 -19.11
CA THR A 723 -3.28 -25.02 -19.15
C THR A 723 -2.12 -24.05 -18.88
N GLN A 724 -2.32 -22.78 -19.23
CA GLN A 724 -1.34 -21.71 -18.94
C GLN A 724 -1.10 -21.58 -17.43
N THR A 725 -2.18 -21.50 -16.64
CA THR A 725 -2.09 -21.32 -15.19
C THR A 725 -1.41 -22.49 -14.52
N ALA A 726 -1.76 -23.74 -14.86
CA ALA A 726 -1.16 -24.89 -14.20
C ALA A 726 0.34 -25.00 -14.49
N ASN A 727 0.77 -24.81 -15.75
CA ASN A 727 2.19 -24.77 -16.09
C ASN A 727 2.92 -23.59 -15.40
N ALA A 728 2.33 -22.40 -15.39
CA ALA A 728 2.97 -21.21 -14.82
C ALA A 728 3.14 -21.34 -13.30
N LEU A 729 2.12 -21.84 -12.59
CA LEU A 729 2.22 -22.15 -11.16
C LEU A 729 3.23 -23.27 -10.91
N ALA A 730 3.23 -24.31 -11.74
CA ALA A 730 4.14 -25.43 -11.59
C ALA A 730 5.62 -25.03 -11.74
N LEU A 731 5.92 -24.16 -12.70
CA LEU A 731 7.28 -23.60 -12.87
C LEU A 731 7.67 -22.75 -11.67
N ARG A 732 6.79 -21.85 -11.24
CA ARG A 732 7.02 -20.95 -10.12
C ARG A 732 7.26 -21.70 -8.80
N MET A 733 6.49 -22.75 -8.55
CA MET A 733 6.50 -23.50 -7.30
C MET A 733 7.38 -24.76 -7.36
N GLY A 734 8.02 -25.06 -8.49
CA GLY A 734 8.82 -26.27 -8.62
C GLY A 734 8.03 -27.59 -8.63
N LEU A 735 6.76 -27.57 -9.05
CA LEU A 735 5.90 -28.75 -9.20
C LEU A 735 6.17 -29.44 -10.53
N TYR A 736 7.32 -30.09 -10.67
CA TYR A 736 7.64 -30.94 -11.82
C TYR A 736 8.55 -32.09 -11.38
N PRO A 737 8.58 -33.21 -12.13
CA PRO A 737 9.53 -34.29 -11.89
C PRO A 737 10.98 -33.78 -11.93
N GLN A 738 11.91 -34.51 -11.31
CA GLN A 738 13.33 -34.17 -11.39
C GLN A 738 13.78 -34.03 -12.86
N GLY A 739 14.41 -32.90 -13.20
CA GLY A 739 14.81 -32.58 -14.57
C GLY A 739 13.66 -32.20 -15.51
N GLY A 740 12.43 -32.03 -15.00
CA GLY A 740 11.24 -31.70 -15.78
C GLY A 740 11.00 -30.21 -16.02
N ARG A 741 11.85 -29.32 -15.47
CA ARG A 741 11.66 -27.86 -15.55
C ARG A 741 11.61 -27.38 -17.01
N GLU A 742 12.59 -27.75 -17.82
CA GLU A 742 12.68 -27.33 -19.22
C GLU A 742 11.51 -27.86 -20.04
N ALA A 743 11.08 -29.09 -19.76
CA ALA A 743 9.91 -29.68 -20.42
C ALA A 743 8.63 -28.88 -20.10
N CYS A 744 8.46 -28.48 -18.83
CA CYS A 744 7.33 -27.68 -18.36
C CYS A 744 7.36 -26.26 -18.95
N ALA A 745 8.52 -25.62 -19.01
CA ALA A 745 8.71 -24.33 -19.67
C ALA A 745 8.34 -24.41 -21.16
N ALA A 746 8.79 -25.45 -21.85
CA ALA A 746 8.43 -25.69 -23.24
C ALA A 746 6.92 -25.99 -23.40
N ALA A 747 6.29 -26.65 -22.41
CA ALA A 747 4.84 -26.89 -22.41
C ALA A 747 4.04 -25.59 -22.27
N LEU A 748 4.48 -24.69 -21.39
CA LEU A 748 3.89 -23.34 -21.25
C LEU A 748 3.98 -22.57 -22.56
N ALA A 749 5.17 -22.51 -23.17
CA ALA A 749 5.41 -21.83 -24.44
C ALA A 749 4.56 -22.43 -25.58
N ARG A 750 4.44 -23.77 -25.65
CA ARG A 750 3.54 -24.44 -26.60
C ARG A 750 2.09 -24.03 -26.41
N GLU A 751 1.62 -23.99 -25.16
CA GLU A 751 0.23 -23.64 -24.86
C GLU A 751 -0.08 -22.17 -25.22
N VAL A 752 0.85 -21.26 -24.91
CA VAL A 752 0.77 -19.85 -25.32
C VAL A 752 0.73 -19.71 -26.84
N ASN A 753 1.61 -20.39 -27.57
CA ASN A 753 1.62 -20.35 -29.04
C ASN A 753 0.36 -20.95 -29.66
N ARG A 754 -0.15 -22.05 -29.09
CA ARG A 754 -1.36 -22.72 -29.57
C ARG A 754 -2.60 -21.82 -29.48
N LYS A 755 -2.73 -21.07 -28.38
CA LYS A 755 -3.86 -20.16 -28.17
C LYS A 755 -3.65 -18.80 -28.83
N GLY A 756 -2.42 -18.30 -28.81
CA GLY A 756 -2.03 -17.00 -29.34
C GLY A 756 -2.41 -15.80 -28.45
N TYR A 757 -2.88 -16.04 -27.22
CA TYR A 757 -3.23 -15.02 -26.23
C TYR A 757 -3.16 -15.62 -24.82
N TYR A 758 -3.12 -14.77 -23.80
CA TYR A 758 -3.20 -15.23 -22.42
C TYR A 758 -4.65 -15.41 -21.95
N TYR A 759 -4.92 -16.43 -21.14
CA TYR A 759 -6.24 -16.70 -20.57
C TYR A 759 -6.21 -17.07 -19.09
N ALA A 760 -5.06 -16.89 -18.44
CA ALA A 760 -4.91 -17.06 -17.00
C ALA A 760 -5.71 -16.00 -16.21
N GLY A 761 -6.32 -16.42 -15.11
CA GLY A 761 -6.84 -15.55 -14.05
C GLY A 761 -5.72 -15.05 -13.13
N ILE A 762 -6.09 -14.54 -11.97
CA ILE A 762 -5.16 -13.80 -11.10
C ILE A 762 -3.99 -14.65 -10.59
N LEU A 763 -4.20 -15.94 -10.33
CA LEU A 763 -3.16 -16.83 -9.80
C LEU A 763 -2.15 -17.15 -10.88
N GLY A 764 -2.65 -17.47 -12.09
CA GLY A 764 -1.78 -17.76 -13.23
C GLY A 764 -1.11 -16.52 -13.79
N ALA A 765 -1.81 -15.38 -13.90
CA ALA A 765 -1.31 -14.16 -14.51
C ALA A 765 -0.09 -13.59 -13.78
N ARG A 766 -0.03 -13.68 -12.44
CA ARG A 766 1.16 -13.32 -11.65
C ARG A 766 2.41 -14.07 -12.11
N SER A 767 2.27 -15.32 -12.53
CA SER A 767 3.41 -16.21 -12.81
C SER A 767 3.72 -16.31 -14.30
N LEU A 768 2.70 -16.19 -15.17
CA LEU A 768 2.78 -16.50 -16.59
C LEU A 768 3.93 -15.79 -17.32
N PHE A 769 4.01 -14.47 -17.21
CA PHE A 769 4.98 -13.68 -17.98
C PHE A 769 6.42 -13.86 -17.46
N THR A 770 6.58 -13.91 -16.13
CA THR A 770 7.86 -14.20 -15.47
C THR A 770 8.39 -15.56 -15.90
N GLU A 771 7.56 -16.61 -15.81
CA GLU A 771 8.01 -17.98 -16.06
C GLU A 771 8.18 -18.30 -17.55
N LEU A 772 7.47 -17.61 -18.47
CA LEU A 772 7.82 -17.60 -19.89
C LEU A 772 9.25 -17.08 -20.11
N SER A 773 9.59 -15.96 -19.47
CA SER A 773 10.91 -15.34 -19.63
C SER A 773 12.01 -16.21 -19.01
N ARG A 774 11.80 -16.71 -17.78
CA ARG A 774 12.72 -17.64 -17.11
C ARG A 774 12.82 -19.01 -17.79
N GLY A 775 11.88 -19.33 -18.66
CA GLY A 775 11.90 -20.47 -19.56
C GLY A 775 12.61 -20.22 -20.90
N GLU A 776 13.29 -19.07 -21.06
CA GLU A 776 13.93 -18.62 -22.30
C GLU A 776 12.92 -18.50 -23.46
N SER A 777 11.68 -18.09 -23.15
CA SER A 777 10.61 -17.71 -24.09
C SER A 777 10.12 -16.28 -23.79
N ASP A 778 11.05 -15.38 -23.48
CA ASP A 778 10.80 -13.97 -23.16
C ASP A 778 10.22 -13.19 -24.34
N ASP A 779 10.53 -13.60 -25.58
CA ASP A 779 9.89 -13.09 -26.80
C ASP A 779 8.36 -13.28 -26.76
N LEU A 780 7.89 -14.43 -26.27
CA LEU A 780 6.46 -14.71 -26.11
C LEU A 780 5.86 -13.86 -24.98
N ALA A 781 6.57 -13.67 -23.87
CA ALA A 781 6.11 -12.81 -22.78
C ALA A 781 5.90 -11.37 -23.26
N VAL A 782 6.92 -10.81 -23.93
CA VAL A 782 6.86 -9.45 -24.52
C VAL A 782 5.76 -9.38 -25.58
N LYS A 783 5.64 -10.38 -26.46
CA LYS A 783 4.58 -10.44 -27.48
C LYS A 783 3.18 -10.42 -26.87
N LEU A 784 2.93 -11.16 -25.80
CA LEU A 784 1.63 -11.17 -25.11
C LEU A 784 1.32 -9.82 -24.47
N LEU A 785 2.30 -9.18 -23.82
CA LEU A 785 2.12 -7.87 -23.18
C LEU A 785 1.94 -6.74 -24.20
N ARG A 786 2.58 -6.82 -25.36
CA ARG A 786 2.44 -5.88 -26.48
C ARG A 786 1.14 -6.06 -27.27
N GLN A 787 0.38 -7.11 -27.00
CA GLN A 787 -0.84 -7.39 -27.74
C GLN A 787 -1.90 -6.33 -27.46
N THR A 788 -2.53 -5.82 -28.53
CA THR A 788 -3.64 -4.86 -28.46
C THR A 788 -4.99 -5.46 -28.88
N THR A 789 -5.00 -6.73 -29.32
CA THR A 789 -6.21 -7.49 -29.59
C THR A 789 -6.66 -8.25 -28.34
N TYR A 790 -7.97 -8.34 -28.13
CA TYR A 790 -8.51 -9.08 -26.98
C TYR A 790 -8.23 -10.59 -27.06
N PRO A 791 -7.93 -11.25 -25.92
CA PRO A 791 -7.75 -10.66 -24.59
C PRO A 791 -6.31 -10.16 -24.36
N SER A 792 -6.15 -8.92 -23.88
CA SER A 792 -4.84 -8.34 -23.55
C SER A 792 -5.01 -7.05 -22.73
N TYR A 793 -3.99 -6.68 -21.97
CA TYR A 793 -3.92 -5.37 -21.29
C TYR A 793 -3.91 -4.22 -22.30
N GLY A 794 -3.17 -4.36 -23.40
CA GLY A 794 -3.17 -3.37 -24.48
C GLY A 794 -4.55 -3.16 -25.08
N TYR A 795 -5.35 -4.21 -25.27
CA TYR A 795 -6.75 -4.06 -25.69
C TYR A 795 -7.55 -3.20 -24.70
N MET A 796 -7.38 -3.41 -23.39
CA MET A 796 -8.11 -2.62 -22.38
C MET A 796 -7.74 -1.13 -22.47
N LEU A 797 -6.45 -0.82 -22.59
CA LEU A 797 -5.97 0.56 -22.75
C LEU A 797 -6.50 1.22 -24.03
N GLU A 798 -6.46 0.52 -25.17
CA GLU A 798 -6.99 1.02 -26.44
C GLU A 798 -8.52 1.16 -26.44
N ASN A 799 -9.20 0.57 -25.45
CA ASN A 799 -10.64 0.72 -25.23
C ASN A 799 -10.97 1.60 -24.01
N GLY A 800 -10.04 2.47 -23.60
CA GLY A 800 -10.29 3.57 -22.67
C GLY A 800 -10.11 3.24 -21.19
N SER A 801 -9.67 2.04 -20.83
CA SER A 801 -9.27 1.73 -19.45
C SER A 801 -8.03 2.54 -19.07
N THR A 802 -8.04 3.11 -17.86
CA THR A 802 -6.92 3.85 -17.27
C THR A 802 -6.47 3.26 -15.93
N THR A 803 -7.13 2.19 -15.52
CA THR A 803 -6.87 1.30 -14.38
C THR A 803 -7.31 -0.10 -14.82
N TRP A 804 -6.97 -1.15 -14.07
CA TRP A 804 -7.39 -2.51 -14.43
C TRP A 804 -8.78 -2.85 -13.89
N PRO A 805 -9.73 -3.29 -14.73
CA PRO A 805 -10.99 -3.81 -14.26
C PRO A 805 -10.85 -5.18 -13.64
N GLU A 806 -11.77 -5.55 -12.75
CA GLU A 806 -11.82 -6.85 -12.06
C GLU A 806 -11.73 -8.04 -13.02
N SER A 807 -12.42 -7.95 -14.16
CA SER A 807 -12.32 -8.89 -15.26
C SER A 807 -11.96 -8.13 -16.53
N LEU A 808 -10.92 -8.59 -17.24
CA LEU A 808 -10.54 -8.04 -18.54
C LEU A 808 -11.52 -8.50 -19.62
N SER A 809 -12.70 -7.89 -19.62
CA SER A 809 -13.83 -8.24 -20.47
C SER A 809 -14.03 -7.24 -21.61
N ARG A 810 -14.52 -7.71 -22.76
CA ARG A 810 -14.99 -6.79 -23.81
C ARG A 810 -16.30 -6.16 -23.37
N ASP A 811 -16.42 -4.84 -23.52
CA ASP A 811 -17.72 -4.19 -23.42
C ASP A 811 -18.63 -4.62 -24.59
N ARG A 812 -19.59 -5.51 -24.29
CA ARG A 812 -20.60 -6.01 -25.25
C ARG A 812 -21.98 -5.39 -25.02
N ARG A 813 -22.08 -4.35 -24.19
CA ARG A 813 -23.36 -3.68 -23.89
C ARG A 813 -23.94 -3.07 -25.17
N LYS A 814 -25.24 -3.30 -25.36
CA LYS A 814 -26.07 -2.58 -26.34
C LYS A 814 -26.59 -1.28 -25.72
N PRO A 815 -27.06 -0.31 -26.53
CA PRO A 815 -27.82 0.83 -26.03
C PRO A 815 -28.91 0.41 -25.02
N GLY A 816 -29.00 1.13 -23.91
CA GLY A 816 -29.90 0.89 -22.79
C GLY A 816 -29.46 -0.21 -21.81
N GLN A 817 -28.38 -0.96 -22.10
CA GLN A 817 -27.87 -1.98 -21.18
C GLN A 817 -26.86 -1.39 -20.20
N ARG A 818 -27.03 -1.73 -18.92
CA ARG A 818 -26.08 -1.44 -17.86
C ARG A 818 -24.98 -2.49 -17.82
N LEU A 819 -23.86 -2.15 -17.22
CA LEU A 819 -22.82 -3.08 -16.85
C LEU A 819 -23.43 -4.12 -15.90
N ALA A 820 -23.08 -5.39 -16.10
CA ALA A 820 -23.56 -6.49 -15.26
C ALA A 820 -22.98 -6.47 -13.83
N GLY A 821 -22.27 -5.39 -13.47
CA GLY A 821 -21.38 -5.28 -12.31
C GLY A 821 -19.92 -5.50 -12.68
N GLY A 822 -19.03 -5.16 -11.75
CA GLY A 822 -17.57 -5.33 -11.90
C GLY A 822 -16.82 -4.01 -11.79
N SER A 823 -15.78 -3.99 -10.96
CA SER A 823 -14.96 -2.80 -10.71
C SER A 823 -14.16 -2.51 -11.97
N GLN A 824 -13.92 -1.25 -12.29
CA GLN A 824 -12.95 -0.85 -13.30
C GLN A 824 -11.57 -0.53 -12.71
N ASN A 825 -11.41 -0.77 -11.41
CA ASN A 825 -10.17 -0.61 -10.67
C ASN A 825 -10.04 -1.73 -9.63
N HIS A 826 -9.25 -2.75 -9.93
CA HIS A 826 -9.04 -3.94 -9.11
C HIS A 826 -7.56 -4.35 -9.15
N PRO A 827 -6.84 -4.31 -8.02
CA PRO A 827 -5.39 -4.39 -8.04
C PRO A 827 -4.88 -5.82 -8.21
N MET A 828 -5.70 -6.86 -7.99
CA MET A 828 -5.31 -8.25 -8.26
C MET A 828 -4.88 -8.51 -9.71
N GLN A 829 -5.38 -7.72 -10.67
CA GLN A 829 -4.97 -7.80 -12.09
C GLN A 829 -3.57 -7.21 -12.34
N ALA A 830 -2.95 -6.55 -11.36
CA ALA A 830 -1.60 -6.00 -11.45
C ALA A 830 -0.51 -6.98 -10.98
N GLY A 831 -0.83 -8.20 -10.53
CA GLY A 831 0.16 -9.15 -9.99
C GLY A 831 1.31 -9.48 -10.96
N PHE A 832 1.05 -9.42 -12.28
CA PHE A 832 2.09 -9.63 -13.30
C PHE A 832 3.17 -8.54 -13.33
N VAL A 833 2.97 -7.41 -12.66
CA VAL A 833 3.97 -6.32 -12.62
C VAL A 833 5.32 -6.80 -12.08
N ALA A 834 5.33 -7.86 -11.27
CA ALA A 834 6.57 -8.52 -10.86
C ALA A 834 7.48 -8.86 -12.06
N TRP A 835 6.94 -9.16 -13.25
CA TRP A 835 7.71 -9.40 -14.48
C TRP A 835 8.63 -8.24 -14.87
N PHE A 836 8.16 -6.99 -14.73
CA PHE A 836 8.95 -5.81 -15.08
C PHE A 836 10.25 -5.73 -14.26
N TYR A 837 10.22 -6.19 -13.01
CA TYR A 837 11.37 -6.24 -12.13
C TYR A 837 12.13 -7.56 -12.28
N GLU A 838 11.47 -8.70 -12.07
CA GLU A 838 12.07 -10.04 -12.01
C GLU A 838 12.69 -10.51 -13.33
N ALA A 839 12.11 -10.09 -14.45
CA ALA A 839 12.51 -10.56 -15.77
C ALA A 839 13.06 -9.42 -16.63
N ALA A 840 12.28 -8.38 -16.93
CA ALA A 840 12.74 -7.31 -17.82
C ALA A 840 13.94 -6.55 -17.20
N GLY A 841 13.85 -6.15 -15.93
CA GLY A 841 14.98 -5.60 -15.18
C GLY A 841 15.95 -6.68 -14.64
N GLY A 842 15.46 -7.91 -14.48
CA GLY A 842 16.23 -9.05 -13.99
C GLY A 842 16.42 -9.13 -12.47
N LEU A 843 15.81 -8.25 -11.68
CA LEU A 843 15.98 -8.15 -10.24
C LEU A 843 15.17 -9.21 -9.47
N GLN A 844 15.85 -10.09 -8.75
CA GLN A 844 15.21 -11.17 -7.99
C GLN A 844 15.82 -11.29 -6.58
N PRO A 845 15.00 -11.33 -5.52
CA PRO A 845 15.49 -11.56 -4.16
C PRO A 845 15.91 -13.02 -3.96
N LEU A 846 16.74 -13.26 -2.95
CA LEU A 846 17.15 -14.59 -2.52
C LEU A 846 16.57 -14.91 -1.13
N PRO A 847 15.89 -16.05 -0.95
CA PRO A 847 15.39 -16.47 0.36
C PRO A 847 16.45 -16.58 1.45
N ASP A 848 17.62 -17.15 1.13
CA ASP A 848 18.70 -17.37 2.11
C ASP A 848 19.43 -16.06 2.49
N GLU A 849 19.20 -14.98 1.75
CA GLU A 849 19.82 -13.67 1.95
C GLU A 849 18.74 -12.57 1.72
N PRO A 850 17.71 -12.53 2.58
CA PRO A 850 16.47 -11.78 2.36
C PRO A 850 16.65 -10.27 2.38
N GLY A 851 15.63 -9.54 1.95
CA GLY A 851 15.65 -8.07 1.92
C GLY A 851 16.66 -7.52 0.92
N PHE A 852 17.03 -8.31 -0.09
CA PHE A 852 18.09 -8.01 -1.04
C PHE A 852 19.47 -7.87 -0.40
N ARG A 853 19.74 -8.59 0.71
CA ARG A 853 21.09 -8.68 1.27
C ARG A 853 22.07 -9.27 0.24
N SER A 854 21.61 -10.31 -0.45
CA SER A 854 22.15 -10.73 -1.73
C SER A 854 21.01 -10.93 -2.72
N PHE A 855 21.24 -10.61 -3.98
CA PHE A 855 20.19 -10.69 -5.01
C PHE A 855 20.74 -11.08 -6.38
N ILE A 856 19.83 -11.47 -7.27
CA ILE A 856 20.16 -11.79 -8.66
C ILE A 856 19.77 -10.61 -9.54
N LEU A 857 20.64 -10.31 -10.51
CA LEU A 857 20.34 -9.50 -11.67
C LEU A 857 20.53 -10.34 -12.95
N LYS A 858 19.41 -10.77 -13.53
CA LYS A 858 19.35 -11.60 -14.74
C LYS A 858 18.31 -11.04 -15.72
N PRO A 859 18.66 -10.06 -16.55
CA PRO A 859 17.74 -9.45 -17.49
C PRO A 859 17.31 -10.42 -18.60
N TYR A 860 16.07 -10.28 -19.05
CA TYR A 860 15.43 -11.02 -20.14
C TYR A 860 14.74 -10.04 -21.10
N GLY A 861 14.38 -10.50 -22.31
CA GLY A 861 13.68 -9.67 -23.30
C GLY A 861 14.60 -8.90 -24.25
N TYR A 862 15.93 -9.02 -24.09
CA TYR A 862 16.90 -8.45 -25.02
C TYR A 862 16.75 -9.13 -26.39
N GLY A 863 16.57 -8.34 -27.44
CA GLY A 863 16.17 -8.80 -28.79
C GLY A 863 14.68 -8.63 -29.10
N SER A 864 13.83 -8.51 -28.08
CA SER A 864 12.42 -8.04 -28.22
C SER A 864 12.23 -6.59 -27.78
N LEU A 865 13.11 -6.08 -26.93
CA LEU A 865 13.21 -4.69 -26.46
C LEU A 865 14.64 -4.17 -26.71
N GLU A 866 14.74 -2.86 -26.97
CA GLU A 866 16.02 -2.19 -27.25
C GLU A 866 16.71 -1.76 -25.95
N TRP A 867 15.95 -1.30 -24.95
CA TRP A 867 16.47 -0.93 -23.65
C TRP A 867 15.40 -1.05 -22.56
N VAL A 868 15.85 -1.29 -21.32
CA VAL A 868 15.04 -1.31 -20.10
C VAL A 868 15.84 -0.68 -18.96
N ARG A 869 15.15 0.12 -18.15
CA ARG A 869 15.68 0.68 -16.91
C ARG A 869 14.72 0.41 -15.76
N VAL A 870 15.24 -0.21 -14.71
CA VAL A 870 14.53 -0.50 -13.45
C VAL A 870 15.34 0.02 -12.27
N THR A 871 14.67 0.72 -11.36
CA THR A 871 15.19 1.00 -10.02
C THR A 871 14.33 0.32 -8.96
N HIS A 872 14.95 -0.12 -7.86
CA HIS A 872 14.23 -0.60 -6.69
C HIS A 872 14.95 -0.16 -5.41
N HIS A 873 14.24 0.56 -4.54
CA HIS A 873 14.71 0.94 -3.22
C HIS A 873 14.50 -0.21 -2.24
N SER A 874 15.52 -1.04 -2.09
CA SER A 874 15.58 -2.08 -1.06
C SER A 874 15.72 -1.46 0.34
N PRO A 875 15.59 -2.25 1.43
CA PRO A 875 15.94 -1.79 2.78
C PRO A 875 17.41 -1.36 2.96
N TYR A 876 18.31 -1.73 2.04
CA TYR A 876 19.73 -1.35 2.08
C TYR A 876 20.03 -0.12 1.19
N GLY A 877 19.07 0.35 0.41
CA GLY A 877 19.23 1.46 -0.55
C GLY A 877 18.81 1.09 -1.98
N GLU A 878 19.13 1.96 -2.93
CA GLU A 878 18.73 1.84 -4.34
C GLU A 878 19.54 0.78 -5.12
N ILE A 879 18.82 -0.13 -5.77
CA ILE A 879 19.33 -1.08 -6.77
C ILE A 879 18.97 -0.56 -8.16
N LEU A 880 19.95 -0.55 -9.08
CA LEU A 880 19.75 -0.19 -10.49
C LEU A 880 20.08 -1.36 -11.40
N SER A 881 19.21 -1.59 -12.39
CA SER A 881 19.50 -2.39 -13.58
C SER A 881 19.03 -1.63 -14.81
N SER A 882 19.97 -1.21 -15.65
CA SER A 882 19.69 -0.37 -16.83
C SER A 882 20.48 -0.86 -18.02
N TRP A 883 19.85 -1.67 -18.87
CA TRP A 883 20.50 -2.26 -20.04
C TRP A 883 19.96 -1.69 -21.35
N ARG A 884 20.79 -1.73 -22.38
CA ARG A 884 20.46 -1.44 -23.78
C ARG A 884 21.18 -2.40 -24.71
N VAL A 885 20.64 -2.60 -25.91
CA VAL A 885 21.27 -3.35 -26.99
C VAL A 885 21.43 -2.44 -28.20
N GLU A 886 22.67 -2.21 -28.62
CA GLU A 886 23.03 -1.44 -29.81
C GLU A 886 24.12 -2.19 -30.59
N ASP A 887 23.98 -2.37 -31.90
CA ASP A 887 24.95 -3.04 -32.77
C ASP A 887 25.46 -4.40 -32.23
N ASP A 888 24.54 -5.26 -31.77
CA ASP A 888 24.79 -6.57 -31.13
C ASP A 888 25.65 -6.49 -29.85
N VAL A 889 25.75 -5.31 -29.22
CA VAL A 889 26.41 -5.11 -27.92
C VAL A 889 25.33 -4.90 -26.85
N PHE A 890 25.38 -5.75 -25.83
CA PHE A 890 24.65 -5.57 -24.58
C PHE A 890 25.45 -4.62 -23.67
N ASP A 891 24.90 -3.45 -23.39
CA ASP A 891 25.47 -2.40 -22.53
C ASP A 891 24.59 -2.26 -21.28
N TRP A 892 25.18 -2.40 -20.09
CA TRP A 892 24.45 -2.55 -18.84
C TRP A 892 25.08 -1.81 -17.66
N ASP A 893 24.35 -0.82 -17.15
CA ASP A 893 24.65 -0.13 -15.90
C ASP A 893 23.97 -0.82 -14.71
N VAL A 894 24.75 -1.06 -13.66
CA VAL A 894 24.32 -1.74 -12.43
C VAL A 894 24.75 -0.94 -11.20
N GLU A 895 23.84 -0.77 -10.24
CA GLU A 895 24.13 -0.20 -8.91
C GLU A 895 23.69 -1.19 -7.83
N VAL A 896 24.62 -1.50 -6.93
CA VAL A 896 24.43 -2.43 -5.80
C VAL A 896 24.64 -1.65 -4.49
N PRO A 897 23.64 -1.56 -3.60
CA PRO A 897 23.75 -0.82 -2.35
C PRO A 897 24.91 -1.28 -1.45
N ALA A 898 25.47 -0.37 -0.66
CA ALA A 898 26.47 -0.72 0.35
C ALA A 898 25.93 -1.79 1.32
N ASN A 899 26.82 -2.65 1.82
CA ASN A 899 26.48 -3.79 2.66
C ASN A 899 25.70 -4.93 1.97
N THR A 900 25.61 -4.92 0.64
CA THR A 900 24.94 -5.98 -0.14
C THR A 900 25.85 -6.57 -1.22
N SER A 901 25.40 -7.66 -1.85
CA SER A 901 26.08 -8.27 -3.00
C SER A 901 25.10 -8.72 -4.07
N ALA A 902 25.57 -8.87 -5.31
CA ALA A 902 24.73 -9.29 -6.43
C ALA A 902 25.37 -10.39 -7.28
N PHE A 903 24.52 -11.28 -7.82
CA PHE A 903 24.86 -12.22 -8.88
C PHE A 903 24.39 -11.68 -10.22
N LEU A 904 25.34 -11.32 -11.08
CA LEU A 904 25.07 -10.73 -12.39
C LEU A 904 25.14 -11.80 -13.48
N TYR A 905 24.12 -11.89 -14.31
CA TYR A 905 24.06 -12.81 -15.45
C TYR A 905 24.18 -12.00 -16.74
N VAL A 906 25.42 -11.82 -17.22
CA VAL A 906 25.72 -10.98 -18.39
C VAL A 906 25.59 -11.82 -19.67
N PRO A 907 24.65 -11.53 -20.59
CA PRO A 907 24.55 -12.20 -21.88
C PRO A 907 25.81 -11.94 -22.73
N SER A 908 26.38 -12.98 -23.34
CA SER A 908 27.63 -12.84 -24.11
C SER A 908 27.84 -13.96 -25.14
N ALA A 909 28.59 -13.67 -26.20
CA ALA A 909 29.06 -14.64 -27.18
C ALA A 909 30.07 -15.64 -26.60
N GLY A 910 30.82 -15.19 -25.59
CA GLY A 910 31.81 -15.93 -24.85
C GLY A 910 32.48 -15.01 -23.82
N SER A 911 33.15 -15.57 -22.82
CA SER A 911 33.73 -14.80 -21.71
C SER A 911 34.74 -13.74 -22.16
N ASP A 912 35.48 -14.00 -23.24
CA ASP A 912 36.43 -13.05 -23.84
C ASP A 912 35.78 -11.80 -24.44
N SER A 913 34.46 -11.80 -24.64
CA SER A 913 33.70 -10.66 -25.16
C SER A 913 33.20 -9.72 -24.07
N VAL A 914 33.21 -10.15 -22.80
CA VAL A 914 32.69 -9.33 -21.69
C VAL A 914 33.74 -8.32 -21.25
N ARG A 915 33.33 -7.08 -21.04
CA ARG A 915 34.12 -6.03 -20.41
C ARG A 915 33.38 -5.44 -19.23
N GLU A 916 34.12 -5.05 -18.20
CA GLU A 916 33.63 -4.19 -17.12
C GLU A 916 34.41 -2.88 -17.18
N SER A 917 33.71 -1.75 -17.27
CA SER A 917 34.32 -0.41 -17.41
C SER A 917 35.42 -0.32 -18.49
N GLY A 918 35.27 -1.12 -19.57
CA GLY A 918 36.23 -1.19 -20.69
C GLY A 918 37.39 -2.18 -20.52
N HIS A 919 37.55 -2.82 -19.35
CA HIS A 919 38.59 -3.80 -19.06
C HIS A 919 38.05 -5.23 -18.97
N ALA A 920 38.94 -6.23 -18.85
CA ALA A 920 38.50 -7.57 -18.48
C ALA A 920 37.80 -7.51 -17.10
N PRO A 921 36.69 -8.23 -16.87
CA PRO A 921 35.86 -8.05 -15.68
C PRO A 921 36.60 -8.13 -14.35
N GLU A 922 37.62 -8.97 -14.23
CA GLU A 922 38.38 -9.18 -12.99
C GLU A 922 39.60 -8.24 -12.84
N ALA A 923 39.81 -7.29 -13.75
CA ALA A 923 41.02 -6.46 -13.78
C ALA A 923 41.11 -5.45 -12.62
N ASP A 924 39.97 -4.87 -12.22
CA ASP A 924 39.93 -3.73 -11.28
C ASP A 924 39.43 -4.12 -9.87
N GLY A 925 39.30 -5.43 -9.59
CA GLY A 925 38.84 -5.95 -8.31
C GLY A 925 37.33 -5.75 -8.04
N GLY A 926 36.79 -6.48 -7.07
CA GLY A 926 35.36 -6.39 -6.69
C GLY A 926 34.37 -7.13 -7.60
N VAL A 927 34.86 -7.73 -8.69
CA VAL A 927 34.11 -8.60 -9.59
C VAL A 927 34.77 -9.98 -9.61
N GLN A 928 33.97 -11.03 -9.41
CA GLN A 928 34.42 -12.42 -9.42
C GLN A 928 33.65 -13.19 -10.49
N TRP A 929 34.34 -13.75 -11.49
CA TRP A 929 33.69 -14.69 -12.41
C TRP A 929 33.44 -16.02 -11.71
N LEU A 930 32.23 -16.56 -11.83
CA LEU A 930 31.85 -17.81 -11.18
C LEU A 930 31.79 -18.97 -12.17
N ARG A 931 31.02 -18.79 -13.24
CA ARG A 931 30.71 -19.84 -14.21
C ARG A 931 30.04 -19.25 -15.44
N ARG A 932 29.86 -20.09 -16.45
CA ARG A 932 29.00 -19.81 -17.59
C ARG A 932 27.73 -20.65 -17.51
N GLU A 933 26.58 -20.05 -17.75
CA GLU A 933 25.28 -20.72 -17.87
C GLU A 933 24.62 -20.35 -19.21
N GLY A 934 24.58 -21.32 -20.13
CA GLY A 934 24.04 -21.09 -21.48
C GLY A 934 24.81 -20.00 -22.24
N ASP A 935 24.11 -18.93 -22.58
CA ASP A 935 24.63 -17.73 -23.24
C ASP A 935 25.13 -16.66 -22.25
N ARG A 936 25.12 -16.90 -20.93
CA ARG A 936 25.45 -15.87 -19.94
C ARG A 936 26.70 -16.21 -19.11
N ASP A 937 27.56 -15.22 -18.90
CA ASP A 937 28.61 -15.28 -17.89
C ASP A 937 28.07 -14.80 -16.54
N VAL A 938 28.33 -15.57 -15.49
CA VAL A 938 27.82 -15.29 -14.15
C VAL A 938 28.95 -14.71 -13.30
N PHE A 939 28.72 -13.50 -12.79
CA PHE A 939 29.64 -12.80 -11.90
C PHE A 939 29.04 -12.62 -10.52
N ARG A 940 29.87 -12.61 -9.47
CA ARG A 940 29.52 -12.06 -8.16
C ARG A 940 30.19 -10.70 -8.01
N VAL A 941 29.42 -9.71 -7.58
CA VAL A 941 29.93 -8.38 -7.28
C VAL A 941 29.52 -7.94 -5.87
N GLY A 942 30.36 -7.13 -5.23
CA GLY A 942 29.96 -6.42 -4.00
C GLY A 942 29.15 -5.15 -4.31
N SER A 943 28.94 -4.32 -3.30
CA SER A 943 28.34 -3.00 -3.49
C SER A 943 29.10 -2.09 -4.47
N GLY A 944 28.44 -1.05 -4.98
CA GLY A 944 29.02 -0.06 -5.88
C GLY A 944 28.37 -0.04 -7.26
N ARG A 945 28.98 0.76 -8.15
CA ARG A 945 28.51 0.96 -9.53
C ARG A 945 29.39 0.20 -10.51
N TYR A 946 28.76 -0.51 -11.43
CA TYR A 946 29.41 -1.35 -12.44
C TYR A 946 28.83 -1.07 -13.81
N HIS A 947 29.66 -1.19 -14.84
CA HIS A 947 29.25 -1.02 -16.23
C HIS A 947 29.75 -2.18 -17.06
N PHE A 948 28.86 -3.05 -17.51
CA PHE A 948 29.19 -4.23 -18.30
C PHE A 948 28.86 -4.01 -19.77
N THR A 949 29.77 -4.40 -20.65
CA THR A 949 29.50 -4.53 -22.09
C THR A 949 29.85 -5.93 -22.57
N ALA A 950 29.05 -6.48 -23.47
CA ALA A 950 29.31 -7.79 -24.05
C ALA A 950 28.71 -7.91 -25.45
N THR A 951 29.43 -8.55 -26.38
CA THR A 951 28.87 -8.89 -27.69
C THR A 951 27.90 -10.05 -27.54
N LEU A 952 26.70 -9.92 -28.10
CA LEU A 952 25.68 -10.97 -28.15
C LEU A 952 26.02 -12.05 -29.20
N LYS A 953 25.34 -13.20 -29.15
CA LYS A 953 25.55 -14.32 -30.09
C LYS A 953 24.85 -14.17 -31.41
#